data_AF-A0AAV8AFR7-F1
#
_entry.id   AF-A0AAV8AFR7-F1
#
_cell.length_a   1.000
_cell.length_b   1.000
_cell.length_c   1.000
_cell.angle_alpha   90.00
_cell.angle_beta   90.00
_cell.angle_gamma   90.00
#
_symmetry.space_group_name_H-M   'P 1'
#
loop_
_entity.id
_entity.type
_entity.pdbx_description
1 polymer ?
#
loop_
_entity_poly.entity_id
_entity_poly.type
_entity_poly.pdbx_seq_one_letter_code
_entity_poly.pdbx_strand_id
1 'polypeptide(L)'
;MEIRITPLGAGQFVGKSCILIQLGPKTIMLDCGGHMGLKGNDRFPDFQLIPEGVNIDLLIISHFHLDHCAAMPILTEKYGYDGPIVMTPPTLAIIPLLLEDFLRVSESQNKREKPYTREMIHKCMSRVTPVNLHQSVMIDDDFEIIPFYAGHVLGAAMFYVRYGHQSAVYSGDFSMTSDRHLGCAKIKPLKPDVLITETTYGSSVRNSKSTRERNFLKRVQDCLSNGGKVLIPVFALGRAQELAILLETYWDRMGLTAPIYTATKLAEKANEYYRIFTQWTNEKIKQTYLEKNENIFDFKYIKSYEESNPNINGSEPMVILASPGMLHGGKSLEILRNWCSDEKNLVIIPGYCVKGTVGAALLSRPKGEKGRMKFPNGLDLEVNCTVIKISFSAHADKNGILSLITQCKPKNVICVHGDIKEMKPLSQLIKREFKIPSFCPKVNETISIPTQSRIPIRISRDLLKNNNTNNTILTNTNNNNNNSISGTMLFKDDKLYLLKGQEAIEMTRLKKFTLNFVETMECKGIHLHSKQWLLKIQNHILSKNTFIKEGSAKIIIAEQQNLIKIKGYSLNIQIQTDKIILKWSYKDEDLAMSEMYSPQKRYLSNVDRFIPQRTEKQMDLLIPPKRRTKKKKTKYNNNGIKKDLHLDILKYELLSEFNNTNEEENSKNFLQYRKNVPKNYKSIKDQTFKSEKKSPKKNKKRINTPKRNSPRRISPRYSLSPLCKKSEQLIKRSQNTKIRKFPTKPFRILEAPGLRDDYYLNLLDWGTKDLVVALGRSVYLWSPTSSDVTKLCKMEGENVSCVKWIQRGTHISVGTEEGKISLVDVEKQKIIRKFSDHNKRVGRISWKCHLMTSGSKQGRINIRDVRSKDSVVSYQAHSQEVCGLEWNQDEFLASGGNDNLIKIWSMRKIDKPIGILSDHTAGIKALTWVNNNFLVSGGGTRDQTIKCWSIRSMSCTKSVSTGSQVTNIHFSKNSNEILSTHGFTLNQINLWKYPSFKKITSIPSGHTSRILFFAINPTGEIICTGAGDETVRLWKMFPKPRQQYQKSGLKLSNNFR
;
A
#
# COMPACT_ATOMS: atom_id res chain seq x y z
N MET A 1 -20.91 12.11 5.37
CA MET A 1 -19.82 12.59 4.50
C MET A 1 -20.12 12.17 3.07
N GLU A 2 -19.49 12.77 2.07
CA GLU A 2 -19.61 12.37 0.66
C GLU A 2 -18.23 12.12 0.05
N ILE A 3 -18.20 11.38 -1.06
CA ILE A 3 -17.07 11.32 -1.99
C ILE A 3 -17.49 12.13 -3.21
N ARG A 4 -16.67 13.11 -3.63
CA ARG A 4 -16.95 13.92 -4.83
C ARG A 4 -15.98 13.56 -5.94
N ILE A 5 -16.46 13.37 -7.17
CA ILE A 5 -15.64 12.98 -8.32
C ILE A 5 -15.96 13.90 -9.51
N THR A 6 -14.95 14.58 -10.04
CA THR A 6 -15.10 15.61 -11.08
C THR A 6 -14.08 15.37 -12.20
N PRO A 7 -14.49 14.90 -13.40
CA PRO A 7 -13.58 14.77 -14.53
C PRO A 7 -13.24 16.16 -15.10
N LEU A 8 -11.96 16.53 -15.13
CA LEU A 8 -11.45 17.68 -15.91
C LEU A 8 -11.11 17.26 -17.36
N GLY A 9 -10.97 15.95 -17.59
CA GLY A 9 -10.85 15.32 -18.90
C GLY A 9 -11.26 13.84 -18.84
N ALA A 10 -11.29 13.16 -19.99
CA ALA A 10 -11.84 11.81 -20.17
C ALA A 10 -13.31 11.59 -19.72
N GLY A 11 -14.06 12.68 -19.50
CA GLY A 11 -15.52 12.63 -19.25
C GLY A 11 -16.30 12.62 -20.55
N GLN A 12 -16.88 11.47 -20.91
CA GLN A 12 -17.63 11.21 -22.17
C GLN A 12 -16.82 11.16 -23.48
N PHE A 13 -15.48 11.13 -23.40
CA PHE A 13 -14.58 10.87 -24.53
C PHE A 13 -13.30 10.12 -24.08
N VAL A 14 -12.47 9.71 -25.05
CA VAL A 14 -11.13 9.11 -24.87
C VAL A 14 -10.05 10.20 -25.01
N GLY A 15 -9.01 10.16 -24.19
CA GLY A 15 -7.92 11.14 -24.19
C GLY A 15 -8.01 12.22 -23.09
N LYS A 16 -6.87 12.85 -22.80
CA LYS A 16 -6.66 13.85 -21.72
C LYS A 16 -7.24 13.45 -20.36
N SER A 17 -7.01 12.21 -19.92
CA SER A 17 -7.40 11.70 -18.61
C SER A 17 -6.88 12.60 -17.48
N CYS A 18 -7.81 13.13 -16.70
CA CYS A 18 -7.55 14.01 -15.55
C CYS A 18 -8.83 14.08 -14.71
N ILE A 19 -8.86 13.41 -13.56
CA ILE A 19 -10.06 13.27 -12.73
C ILE A 19 -9.73 13.68 -11.29
N LEU A 20 -10.45 14.66 -10.74
CA LEU A 20 -10.39 14.96 -9.31
C LEU A 20 -11.28 13.97 -8.55
N ILE A 21 -10.79 13.48 -7.41
CA ILE A 21 -11.59 12.80 -6.40
C ILE A 21 -11.30 13.39 -5.02
N GLN A 22 -12.35 13.79 -4.32
CA GLN A 22 -12.28 14.25 -2.94
C GLN A 22 -12.73 13.14 -1.98
N LEU A 23 -11.86 12.77 -1.04
CA LEU A 23 -12.08 11.80 0.03
C LEU A 23 -11.90 12.51 1.38
N GLY A 24 -12.99 12.76 2.09
CA GLY A 24 -12.98 13.59 3.31
C GLY A 24 -12.48 15.00 3.00
N PRO A 25 -11.45 15.51 3.69
CA PRO A 25 -10.83 16.80 3.37
C PRO A 25 -9.84 16.70 2.19
N LYS A 26 -9.40 15.50 1.80
CA LYS A 26 -8.29 15.28 0.85
C LYS A 26 -8.75 15.27 -0.60
N THR A 27 -8.00 15.94 -1.48
CA THR A 27 -8.27 15.94 -2.93
C THR A 27 -7.13 15.29 -3.71
N ILE A 28 -7.43 14.25 -4.48
CA ILE A 28 -6.47 13.54 -5.31
C ILE A 28 -6.78 13.84 -6.78
N MET A 29 -5.75 14.13 -7.58
CA MET A 29 -5.83 14.13 -9.04
C MET A 29 -5.38 12.77 -9.58
N LEU A 30 -6.21 12.18 -10.43
CA LEU A 30 -6.00 10.89 -11.08
C LEU A 30 -5.73 11.12 -12.57
N ASP A 31 -4.49 10.83 -12.98
CA ASP A 31 -3.87 11.16 -14.27
C ASP A 31 -3.88 12.66 -14.63
N CYS A 32 -3.03 13.03 -15.59
CA CYS A 32 -2.83 14.42 -16.05
C CYS A 32 -2.35 14.41 -17.52
N GLY A 33 -3.23 14.00 -18.43
CA GLY A 33 -2.90 13.67 -19.82
C GLY A 33 -3.12 14.76 -20.89
N GLY A 34 -3.05 14.37 -22.16
CA GLY A 34 -3.40 15.22 -23.32
C GLY A 34 -4.10 14.46 -24.46
N HIS A 35 -4.94 15.14 -25.23
CA HIS A 35 -5.76 14.56 -26.30
C HIS A 35 -5.09 14.72 -27.66
N MET A 36 -4.52 13.62 -28.18
CA MET A 36 -3.66 13.64 -29.37
C MET A 36 -4.37 14.10 -30.67
N GLY A 37 -5.70 14.05 -30.73
CA GLY A 37 -6.49 14.56 -31.87
C GLY A 37 -6.79 16.07 -31.85
N LEU A 38 -6.42 16.80 -30.79
CA LEU A 38 -6.67 18.24 -30.63
C LEU A 38 -5.38 19.06 -30.75
N LYS A 39 -5.51 20.36 -31.05
CA LYS A 39 -4.43 21.35 -31.19
C LYS A 39 -4.51 22.40 -30.07
N GLY A 40 -3.54 23.31 -29.99
CA GLY A 40 -3.53 24.40 -29.01
C GLY A 40 -3.63 23.93 -27.55
N ASN A 41 -4.29 24.76 -26.72
CA ASN A 41 -4.53 24.45 -25.31
C ASN A 41 -5.62 23.38 -25.09
N ASP A 42 -6.61 23.29 -25.99
CA ASP A 42 -7.75 22.35 -25.92
C ASP A 42 -7.31 20.87 -25.83
N ARG A 43 -6.09 20.59 -26.28
CA ARG A 43 -5.39 19.32 -26.09
C ARG A 43 -5.30 18.89 -24.62
N PHE A 44 -5.25 19.81 -23.66
CA PHE A 44 -5.02 19.51 -22.25
C PHE A 44 -6.31 19.63 -21.40
N PRO A 45 -6.34 19.12 -20.17
CA PRO A 45 -7.39 19.41 -19.21
C PRO A 45 -7.40 20.91 -18.93
N ASP A 46 -8.60 21.47 -18.72
CA ASP A 46 -8.68 22.85 -18.28
C ASP A 46 -8.56 22.91 -16.75
N PHE A 47 -7.43 23.43 -16.27
CA PHE A 47 -7.15 23.57 -14.85
C PHE A 47 -7.84 24.80 -14.23
N GLN A 48 -8.46 25.69 -15.03
CA GLN A 48 -9.33 26.75 -14.50
C GLN A 48 -10.67 26.19 -13.96
N LEU A 49 -11.00 24.94 -14.29
CA LEU A 49 -12.17 24.22 -13.76
C LEU A 49 -11.91 23.58 -12.38
N ILE A 50 -10.72 23.76 -11.79
CA ILE A 50 -10.46 23.41 -10.39
C ILE A 50 -11.17 24.47 -9.52
N PRO A 51 -12.12 24.11 -8.63
CA PRO A 51 -12.84 25.10 -7.84
C PRO A 51 -11.92 25.89 -6.90
N GLU A 52 -12.19 27.18 -6.73
CA GLU A 52 -11.39 28.05 -5.86
C GLU A 52 -11.32 27.50 -4.43
N GLY A 53 -10.11 27.57 -3.83
CA GLY A 53 -9.83 27.00 -2.51
C GLY A 53 -9.59 25.47 -2.48
N VAL A 54 -9.79 24.74 -3.59
CA VAL A 54 -9.47 23.31 -3.66
C VAL A 54 -7.97 23.12 -3.92
N ASN A 55 -7.21 22.81 -2.86
CA ASN A 55 -5.84 22.32 -3.00
C ASN A 55 -5.82 20.82 -3.35
N ILE A 56 -4.78 20.37 -4.07
CA ILE A 56 -4.57 18.97 -4.47
C ILE A 56 -3.51 18.36 -3.55
N ASP A 57 -3.86 17.35 -2.76
CA ASP A 57 -2.93 16.67 -1.86
C ASP A 57 -1.98 15.70 -2.58
N LEU A 58 -2.39 15.14 -3.72
CA LEU A 58 -1.68 14.06 -4.41
C LEU A 58 -2.02 14.00 -5.90
N LEU A 59 -1.02 13.83 -6.76
CA LEU A 59 -1.19 13.45 -8.16
C LEU A 59 -0.77 11.99 -8.36
N ILE A 60 -1.70 11.15 -8.81
CA ILE A 60 -1.45 9.74 -9.16
C ILE A 60 -1.42 9.59 -10.68
N ILE A 61 -0.36 8.99 -11.23
CA ILE A 61 -0.28 8.64 -12.66
C ILE A 61 -0.35 7.11 -12.82
N SER A 62 -1.32 6.62 -13.60
CA SER A 62 -1.59 5.19 -13.80
C SER A 62 -0.55 4.51 -14.69
N HIS A 63 -0.18 5.15 -15.80
CA HIS A 63 0.76 4.64 -16.79
C HIS A 63 1.33 5.75 -17.69
N PHE A 64 2.25 5.37 -18.60
CA PHE A 64 3.09 6.34 -19.32
C PHE A 64 2.50 6.95 -20.60
N HIS A 65 1.28 6.60 -21.03
CA HIS A 65 0.75 7.14 -22.28
C HIS A 65 0.42 8.64 -22.17
N LEU A 66 0.51 9.35 -23.30
CA LEU A 66 0.42 10.81 -23.34
C LEU A 66 -0.97 11.32 -22.94
N ASP A 67 -2.03 10.56 -23.21
CA ASP A 67 -3.39 10.75 -22.72
C ASP A 67 -3.57 10.55 -21.21
N HIS A 68 -2.52 10.14 -20.49
CA HIS A 68 -2.50 10.02 -19.02
C HIS A 68 -1.39 10.86 -18.33
N CYS A 69 -0.34 11.31 -19.05
CA CYS A 69 0.75 12.09 -18.45
C CYS A 69 1.18 13.40 -19.17
N ALA A 70 0.69 13.71 -20.38
CA ALA A 70 1.25 14.80 -21.18
C ALA A 70 1.00 16.23 -20.66
N ALA A 71 0.13 16.44 -19.67
CA ALA A 71 -0.09 17.74 -19.03
C ALA A 71 0.66 17.92 -17.71
N MET A 72 1.35 16.90 -17.17
CA MET A 72 2.09 17.02 -15.90
C MET A 72 3.05 18.24 -15.84
N PRO A 73 3.83 18.57 -16.89
CA PRO A 73 4.71 19.75 -16.86
C PRO A 73 3.95 21.08 -16.91
N ILE A 74 2.70 21.07 -17.38
CA ILE A 74 1.83 22.26 -17.40
C ILE A 74 1.30 22.51 -15.98
N LEU A 75 0.75 21.48 -15.35
CA LEU A 75 0.23 21.54 -13.98
C LEU A 75 1.32 21.97 -12.97
N THR A 76 2.51 21.36 -13.03
CA THR A 76 3.59 21.58 -12.05
C THR A 76 4.40 22.87 -12.26
N GLU A 77 4.53 23.36 -13.49
CA GLU A 77 5.44 24.49 -13.82
C GLU A 77 4.74 25.71 -14.45
N LYS A 78 3.45 25.61 -14.83
CA LYS A 78 2.62 26.79 -15.19
C LYS A 78 1.53 27.09 -14.17
N TYR A 79 0.87 26.06 -13.64
CA TYR A 79 -0.16 26.20 -12.59
C TYR A 79 0.39 26.01 -11.16
N GLY A 80 1.71 25.85 -11.02
CA GLY A 80 2.40 25.94 -9.72
C GLY A 80 2.32 24.71 -8.81
N TYR A 81 1.66 23.62 -9.23
CA TYR A 81 1.43 22.44 -8.37
C TYR A 81 2.74 21.83 -7.82
N ASP A 82 2.95 21.93 -6.51
CA ASP A 82 4.16 21.51 -5.77
C ASP A 82 4.00 20.21 -4.97
N GLY A 83 2.77 19.70 -4.84
CA GLY A 83 2.45 18.48 -4.11
C GLY A 83 3.06 17.19 -4.67
N PRO A 84 2.97 16.08 -3.91
CA PRO A 84 3.58 14.80 -4.25
C PRO A 84 2.96 14.17 -5.51
N ILE A 85 3.83 13.68 -6.39
CA ILE A 85 3.45 12.91 -7.58
C ILE A 85 3.84 11.45 -7.37
N VAL A 86 2.92 10.51 -7.58
CA VAL A 86 3.18 9.07 -7.44
C VAL A 86 2.86 8.30 -8.71
N MET A 87 3.72 7.34 -9.04
CA MET A 87 3.58 6.43 -10.17
C MET A 87 4.46 5.19 -9.97
N THR A 88 4.42 4.22 -10.88
CA THR A 88 5.26 3.03 -10.82
C THR A 88 6.68 3.28 -11.37
N PRO A 89 7.71 2.51 -10.92
CA PRO A 89 9.08 2.63 -11.43
C PRO A 89 9.26 2.56 -12.96
N PRO A 90 8.57 1.69 -13.72
CA PRO A 90 8.72 1.68 -15.18
C PRO A 90 8.08 2.91 -15.83
N THR A 91 6.92 3.35 -15.33
CA THR A 91 6.23 4.57 -15.78
C THR A 91 7.14 5.81 -15.57
N LEU A 92 7.76 5.94 -14.39
CA LEU A 92 8.76 6.97 -14.09
C LEU A 92 9.95 6.97 -15.06
N ALA A 93 10.41 5.78 -15.47
CA ALA A 93 11.55 5.65 -16.37
C ALA A 93 11.21 5.99 -17.84
N ILE A 94 9.95 5.82 -18.25
CA ILE A 94 9.50 5.91 -19.65
C ILE A 94 8.85 7.28 -19.97
N ILE A 95 8.13 7.89 -19.03
CA ILE A 95 7.48 9.21 -19.23
C ILE A 95 8.45 10.29 -19.77
N PRO A 96 9.68 10.50 -19.24
CA PRO A 96 10.56 11.55 -19.74
C PRO A 96 10.86 11.43 -21.24
N LEU A 97 11.06 10.19 -21.70
CA LEU A 97 11.36 9.87 -23.10
C LEU A 97 10.16 10.12 -24.02
N LEU A 98 8.94 9.82 -23.56
CA LEU A 98 7.71 10.10 -24.31
C LEU A 98 7.37 11.59 -24.35
N LEU A 99 7.59 12.33 -23.25
CA LEU A 99 7.40 13.78 -23.23
C LEU A 99 8.44 14.49 -24.12
N GLU A 100 9.69 14.02 -24.17
CA GLU A 100 10.72 14.54 -25.08
C GLU A 100 10.42 14.26 -26.57
N ASP A 101 9.96 13.05 -26.94
CA ASP A 101 9.57 12.76 -28.33
C ASP A 101 8.27 13.49 -28.72
N PHE A 102 7.30 13.62 -27.80
CA PHE A 102 6.11 14.45 -28.02
C PHE A 102 6.44 15.93 -28.27
N LEU A 103 7.42 16.49 -27.54
CA LEU A 103 7.96 17.82 -27.86
C LEU A 103 8.61 17.83 -29.24
N ARG A 104 9.46 16.85 -29.59
CA ARG A 104 10.16 16.77 -30.88
C ARG A 104 9.16 16.69 -32.06
N VAL A 105 8.12 15.88 -31.94
CA VAL A 105 7.05 15.77 -32.95
C VAL A 105 6.26 17.06 -33.05
N SER A 106 5.92 17.71 -31.92
CA SER A 106 5.22 19.00 -31.93
C SER A 106 6.08 20.11 -32.58
N GLU A 107 7.38 20.18 -32.27
CA GLU A 107 8.35 21.09 -32.89
C GLU A 107 8.45 20.90 -34.41
N SER A 108 8.33 19.65 -34.89
CA SER A 108 8.35 19.34 -36.33
C SER A 108 7.07 19.75 -37.07
N GLN A 109 5.93 19.84 -36.37
CA GLN A 109 4.63 20.20 -36.96
C GLN A 109 4.33 21.69 -36.89
N ASN A 110 4.66 22.38 -35.79
CA ASN A 110 4.42 23.82 -35.66
C ASN A 110 5.48 24.49 -34.77
N LYS A 111 6.47 25.15 -35.39
CA LYS A 111 7.64 25.74 -34.70
C LYS A 111 7.31 26.80 -33.63
N ARG A 112 6.09 27.37 -33.63
CA ARG A 112 5.68 28.45 -32.73
C ARG A 112 4.98 27.99 -31.44
N GLU A 113 4.43 26.78 -31.39
CA GLU A 113 3.62 26.30 -30.25
C GLU A 113 4.31 25.16 -29.49
N LYS A 114 5.09 25.49 -28.45
CA LYS A 114 5.65 24.50 -27.53
C LYS A 114 4.80 24.45 -26.25
N PRO A 115 4.23 23.29 -25.86
CA PRO A 115 3.40 23.22 -24.67
C PRO A 115 4.22 23.43 -23.38
N TYR A 116 5.47 23.01 -23.36
CA TYR A 116 6.44 23.16 -22.26
C TYR A 116 7.88 23.00 -22.78
N THR A 117 8.88 23.24 -21.92
CA THR A 117 10.31 23.05 -22.22
C THR A 117 10.84 21.73 -21.64
N ARG A 118 12.03 21.29 -22.08
CA ARG A 118 12.72 20.12 -21.50
C ARG A 118 13.12 20.35 -20.03
N GLU A 119 13.34 21.60 -19.64
CA GLU A 119 13.62 21.97 -18.24
C GLU A 119 12.38 21.76 -17.35
N MET A 120 11.19 22.10 -17.85
CA MET A 120 9.93 21.83 -17.15
C MET A 120 9.71 20.32 -16.97
N ILE A 121 10.03 19.49 -17.98
CA ILE A 121 10.02 18.02 -17.85
C ILE A 121 10.99 17.59 -16.72
N HIS A 122 12.26 18.01 -16.77
CA HIS A 122 13.25 17.61 -15.76
C HIS A 122 12.89 18.04 -14.33
N LYS A 123 12.32 19.23 -14.14
CA LYS A 123 11.84 19.66 -12.81
C LYS A 123 10.63 18.87 -12.36
N CYS A 124 9.59 18.75 -13.20
CA CYS A 124 8.38 17.97 -12.94
C CYS A 124 8.73 16.53 -12.50
N MET A 125 9.55 15.84 -13.28
CA MET A 125 9.97 14.46 -12.99
C MET A 125 10.87 14.32 -11.74
N SER A 126 11.46 15.41 -11.24
CA SER A 126 12.23 15.40 -9.99
C SER A 126 11.36 15.42 -8.72
N ARG A 127 10.07 15.73 -8.84
CA ARG A 127 9.07 15.71 -7.74
C ARG A 127 8.42 14.33 -7.54
N VAL A 128 8.74 13.35 -8.40
CA VAL A 128 8.03 12.06 -8.48
C VAL A 128 8.58 11.02 -7.49
N THR A 129 7.68 10.42 -6.71
CA THR A 129 7.95 9.31 -5.80
C THR A 129 7.47 7.98 -6.42
N PRO A 130 8.37 7.03 -6.72
CA PRO A 130 7.99 5.73 -7.28
C PRO A 130 7.40 4.77 -6.22
N VAL A 131 6.30 4.10 -6.56
CA VAL A 131 5.61 3.12 -5.70
C VAL A 131 5.53 1.76 -6.39
N ASN A 132 5.85 0.67 -5.68
CA ASN A 132 5.84 -0.69 -6.22
C ASN A 132 4.47 -1.36 -6.10
N LEU A 133 4.19 -2.34 -6.96
CA LEU A 133 2.95 -3.14 -6.91
C LEU A 133 2.71 -3.73 -5.52
N HIS A 134 1.48 -3.60 -5.04
CA HIS A 134 1.00 -4.08 -3.74
C HIS A 134 1.71 -3.49 -2.51
N GLN A 135 2.55 -2.46 -2.71
CA GLN A 135 3.12 -1.67 -1.62
C GLN A 135 2.03 -0.75 -1.06
N SER A 136 1.64 -0.94 0.21
CA SER A 136 0.87 0.07 0.95
C SER A 136 1.79 1.25 1.28
N VAL A 137 1.31 2.46 0.98
CA VAL A 137 1.96 3.72 1.31
C VAL A 137 0.94 4.60 2.01
N MET A 138 1.19 4.89 3.28
CA MET A 138 0.52 5.96 4.00
C MET A 138 1.11 7.30 3.54
N ILE A 139 0.24 8.26 3.20
CA ILE A 139 0.59 9.64 2.85
C ILE A 139 0.46 10.54 4.09
N ASP A 140 -0.57 10.30 4.89
CA ASP A 140 -0.74 10.77 6.26
C ASP A 140 -1.37 9.65 7.13
N ASP A 141 -1.79 9.93 8.37
CA ASP A 141 -2.25 8.90 9.31
C ASP A 141 -3.52 8.15 8.86
N ASP A 142 -4.42 8.78 8.08
CA ASP A 142 -5.67 8.19 7.60
C ASP A 142 -5.67 7.89 6.09
N PHE A 143 -4.75 8.51 5.33
CA PHE A 143 -4.66 8.45 3.87
C PHE A 143 -3.69 7.37 3.36
N GLU A 144 -4.20 6.32 2.71
CA GLU A 144 -3.46 5.19 2.17
C GLU A 144 -3.62 5.07 0.64
N ILE A 145 -2.53 4.73 -0.06
CA ILE A 145 -2.55 4.27 -1.46
C ILE A 145 -1.92 2.89 -1.62
N ILE A 146 -2.46 2.08 -2.55
CA ILE A 146 -1.92 0.77 -2.94
C ILE A 146 -2.08 0.57 -4.46
N PRO A 147 -1.00 0.46 -5.26
CA PRO A 147 -1.10 0.11 -6.67
C PRO A 147 -1.27 -1.40 -6.89
N PHE A 148 -2.05 -1.75 -7.91
CA PHE A 148 -2.34 -3.10 -8.40
C PHE A 148 -2.03 -3.18 -9.89
N TYR A 149 -1.56 -4.34 -10.35
CA TYR A 149 -1.08 -4.49 -11.71
C TYR A 149 -2.23 -4.44 -12.74
N ALA A 150 -2.14 -3.56 -13.74
CA ALA A 150 -3.20 -3.31 -14.73
C ALA A 150 -3.03 -4.08 -16.06
N GLY A 151 -1.84 -4.57 -16.39
CA GLY A 151 -1.62 -5.40 -17.59
C GLY A 151 -1.76 -4.73 -18.96
N HIS A 152 -2.02 -3.42 -19.02
CA HIS A 152 -2.16 -2.65 -20.26
C HIS A 152 -0.82 -2.40 -20.96
N VAL A 153 0.13 -1.76 -20.27
CA VAL A 153 1.52 -1.56 -20.71
C VAL A 153 2.51 -1.79 -19.55
N LEU A 154 3.82 -1.79 -19.85
CA LEU A 154 4.88 -2.00 -18.88
C LEU A 154 4.81 -0.96 -17.74
N GLY A 155 4.51 -1.41 -16.52
CA GLY A 155 4.35 -0.53 -15.36
C GLY A 155 2.93 -0.01 -15.10
N ALA A 156 1.96 -0.25 -15.99
CA ALA A 156 0.60 0.23 -15.80
C ALA A 156 -0.04 -0.32 -14.52
N ALA A 157 -0.64 0.56 -13.72
CA ALA A 157 -1.23 0.20 -12.43
C ALA A 157 -2.59 0.87 -12.16
N MET A 158 -3.51 0.07 -11.62
CA MET A 158 -4.74 0.51 -10.98
C MET A 158 -4.40 0.94 -9.55
N PHE A 159 -4.92 2.06 -9.05
CA PHE A 159 -4.64 2.53 -7.69
C PHE A 159 -5.86 2.40 -6.79
N TYR A 160 -5.72 1.65 -5.68
CA TYR A 160 -6.61 1.76 -4.54
C TYR A 160 -6.19 2.96 -3.70
N VAL A 161 -7.17 3.74 -3.25
CA VAL A 161 -7.00 5.00 -2.53
C VAL A 161 -8.02 5.01 -1.39
N ARG A 162 -7.59 5.23 -0.14
CA ARG A 162 -8.44 5.20 1.04
C ARG A 162 -8.14 6.39 1.95
N TYR A 163 -9.17 7.09 2.41
CA TYR A 163 -9.08 8.08 3.49
C TYR A 163 -10.00 7.67 4.64
N GLY A 164 -9.44 7.24 5.76
CA GLY A 164 -10.18 6.71 6.90
C GLY A 164 -11.10 5.55 6.49
N HIS A 165 -12.41 5.80 6.44
CA HIS A 165 -13.45 4.84 6.02
C HIS A 165 -13.91 4.98 4.55
N GLN A 166 -13.55 6.05 3.84
CA GLN A 166 -13.90 6.23 2.43
C GLN A 166 -12.82 5.60 1.53
N SER A 167 -13.24 4.96 0.44
CA SER A 167 -12.32 4.22 -0.44
C SER A 167 -12.72 4.20 -1.91
N ALA A 168 -11.73 4.32 -2.79
CA ALA A 168 -11.89 4.27 -4.23
C ALA A 168 -10.84 3.34 -4.88
N VAL A 169 -11.16 2.83 -6.06
CA VAL A 169 -10.19 2.27 -7.00
C VAL A 169 -10.25 3.08 -8.30
N TYR A 170 -9.11 3.51 -8.81
CA TYR A 170 -8.96 4.04 -10.16
C TYR A 170 -8.24 3.01 -11.03
N SER A 171 -8.78 2.63 -12.18
CA SER A 171 -8.12 1.63 -13.03
C SER A 171 -6.97 2.17 -13.87
N GLY A 172 -7.02 3.44 -14.30
CA GLY A 172 -6.37 3.83 -15.56
C GLY A 172 -6.87 2.97 -16.72
N ASP A 173 -6.03 2.72 -17.73
CA ASP A 173 -6.30 1.68 -18.73
C ASP A 173 -5.74 0.32 -18.28
N PHE A 174 -6.47 -0.77 -18.55
CA PHE A 174 -6.14 -2.11 -18.06
C PHE A 174 -6.47 -3.21 -19.08
N SER A 175 -5.88 -4.41 -18.94
CA SER A 175 -6.24 -5.57 -19.76
C SER A 175 -6.52 -6.79 -18.90
N MET A 176 -7.73 -7.36 -19.00
CA MET A 176 -8.03 -8.69 -18.44
C MET A 176 -7.49 -9.84 -19.30
N THR A 177 -7.02 -9.57 -20.52
CA THR A 177 -6.39 -10.58 -21.40
C THR A 177 -4.88 -10.54 -21.23
N SER A 178 -4.24 -11.70 -21.03
CA SER A 178 -2.77 -11.76 -20.99
C SER A 178 -2.17 -11.64 -22.39
N ASP A 179 -1.11 -10.85 -22.49
CA ASP A 179 -0.30 -10.72 -23.69
C ASP A 179 0.98 -11.58 -23.60
N ARG A 180 1.66 -11.79 -24.74
CA ARG A 180 2.90 -12.58 -24.84
C ARG A 180 4.01 -11.97 -24.00
N HIS A 181 3.96 -10.65 -23.77
CA HIS A 181 4.90 -9.92 -22.93
C HIS A 181 4.36 -9.48 -21.55
N LEU A 182 3.04 -9.26 -21.39
CA LEU A 182 2.42 -8.76 -20.15
C LEU A 182 1.35 -9.71 -19.60
N GLY A 183 1.25 -9.79 -18.27
CA GLY A 183 0.15 -10.50 -17.60
C GLY A 183 -1.18 -9.73 -17.74
N CYS A 184 -2.29 -10.38 -17.37
CA CYS A 184 -3.59 -9.71 -17.16
C CYS A 184 -3.62 -8.91 -15.84
N ALA A 185 -4.55 -7.96 -15.75
CA ALA A 185 -4.83 -7.17 -14.55
C ALA A 185 -5.28 -8.04 -13.37
N LYS A 186 -4.87 -7.69 -12.15
CA LYS A 186 -5.23 -8.44 -10.93
C LYS A 186 -5.44 -7.51 -9.74
N ILE A 187 -6.63 -7.55 -9.15
CA ILE A 187 -6.99 -6.82 -7.93
C ILE A 187 -7.52 -7.76 -6.84
N LYS A 188 -7.38 -7.38 -5.57
CA LYS A 188 -8.01 -8.08 -4.44
C LYS A 188 -9.50 -7.67 -4.32
N PRO A 189 -10.37 -8.47 -3.68
CA PRO A 189 -11.77 -8.11 -3.45
C PRO A 189 -11.92 -7.06 -2.34
N LEU A 190 -11.53 -5.82 -2.65
CA LEU A 190 -11.41 -4.70 -1.71
C LEU A 190 -12.75 -4.08 -1.29
N LYS A 191 -13.82 -4.27 -2.09
CA LYS A 191 -15.15 -3.68 -1.87
C LYS A 191 -15.15 -2.14 -1.67
N PRO A 192 -14.47 -1.37 -2.55
CA PRO A 192 -14.39 0.08 -2.39
C PRO A 192 -15.77 0.75 -2.50
N ASP A 193 -15.91 1.96 -1.97
CA ASP A 193 -17.11 2.77 -2.15
C ASP A 193 -17.32 3.14 -3.62
N VAL A 194 -16.22 3.33 -4.37
CA VAL A 194 -16.26 3.67 -5.80
C VAL A 194 -15.19 2.90 -6.60
N LEU A 195 -15.53 2.44 -7.80
CA LEU A 195 -14.59 2.08 -8.85
C LEU A 195 -14.72 3.09 -10.00
N ILE A 196 -13.64 3.78 -10.33
CA ILE A 196 -13.51 4.62 -11.53
C ILE A 196 -12.79 3.79 -12.58
N THR A 197 -13.45 3.49 -13.71
CA THR A 197 -12.98 2.55 -14.74
C THR A 197 -12.92 3.17 -16.13
N GLU A 198 -11.91 2.80 -16.94
CA GLU A 198 -11.94 3.05 -18.38
C GLU A 198 -13.13 2.34 -19.06
N THR A 199 -13.53 2.84 -20.23
CA THR A 199 -14.67 2.33 -21.01
C THR A 199 -14.43 2.37 -22.53
N THR A 200 -13.16 2.39 -22.96
CA THR A 200 -12.70 2.53 -24.36
C THR A 200 -13.38 1.56 -25.35
N TYR A 201 -13.76 0.37 -24.88
CA TYR A 201 -14.50 -0.66 -25.64
C TYR A 201 -15.72 -1.18 -24.85
N GLY A 202 -16.46 -0.28 -24.20
CA GLY A 202 -17.55 -0.62 -23.27
C GLY A 202 -18.76 -1.36 -23.88
N SER A 203 -19.08 -1.14 -25.15
CA SER A 203 -20.14 -1.90 -25.86
C SER A 203 -19.59 -3.18 -26.51
N SER A 204 -18.34 -3.10 -26.98
CA SER A 204 -17.67 -4.07 -27.83
C SER A 204 -17.27 -5.37 -27.10
N VAL A 205 -17.21 -6.47 -27.85
CA VAL A 205 -16.63 -7.76 -27.43
C VAL A 205 -15.60 -8.16 -28.48
N ARG A 206 -14.40 -8.61 -28.06
CA ARG A 206 -13.35 -9.03 -29.01
C ARG A 206 -13.41 -10.53 -29.29
N ASN A 207 -13.16 -10.90 -30.54
CA ASN A 207 -12.88 -12.27 -30.94
C ASN A 207 -11.66 -12.83 -30.19
N SER A 208 -11.60 -14.17 -30.07
CA SER A 208 -10.49 -14.87 -29.42
C SER A 208 -9.11 -14.43 -29.96
N LYS A 209 -8.10 -14.43 -29.08
CA LYS A 209 -6.76 -13.97 -29.45
C LYS A 209 -6.17 -14.78 -30.60
N SER A 210 -6.28 -16.11 -30.54
CA SER A 210 -5.76 -17.03 -31.57
C SER A 210 -6.34 -16.78 -32.96
N THR A 211 -7.64 -16.47 -33.07
CA THR A 211 -8.27 -16.15 -34.36
C THR A 211 -7.80 -14.80 -34.90
N ARG A 212 -7.57 -13.81 -34.03
CA ARG A 212 -7.01 -12.50 -34.44
C ARG A 212 -5.55 -12.60 -34.85
N GLU A 213 -4.73 -13.34 -34.11
CA GLU A 213 -3.34 -13.64 -34.49
C GLU A 213 -3.27 -14.38 -35.84
N ARG A 214 -4.09 -15.41 -36.06
CA ARG A 214 -4.15 -16.16 -37.33
C ARG A 214 -4.55 -15.28 -38.52
N ASN A 215 -5.58 -14.45 -38.37
CA ASN A 215 -6.03 -13.52 -39.43
C ASN A 215 -4.96 -12.46 -39.74
N PHE A 216 -4.32 -11.90 -38.72
CA PHE A 216 -3.20 -10.96 -38.88
C PHE A 216 -2.05 -11.57 -39.67
N LEU A 217 -1.54 -12.72 -39.22
CA LEU A 217 -0.40 -13.38 -39.85
C LEU A 217 -0.71 -13.80 -41.29
N LYS A 218 -1.91 -14.33 -41.56
CA LYS A 218 -2.36 -14.61 -42.93
C LYS A 218 -2.36 -13.34 -43.79
N ARG A 219 -2.97 -12.23 -43.34
CA ARG A 219 -3.03 -10.99 -44.13
C ARG A 219 -1.66 -10.37 -44.40
N VAL A 220 -0.70 -10.52 -43.48
CA VAL A 220 0.70 -10.15 -43.70
C VAL A 220 1.33 -11.04 -44.78
N GLN A 221 1.19 -12.37 -44.68
CA GLN A 221 1.72 -13.31 -45.68
C GLN A 221 1.11 -13.10 -47.07
N ASP A 222 -0.22 -13.02 -47.17
CA ASP A 222 -0.96 -12.79 -48.42
C ASP A 222 -0.45 -11.54 -49.19
N CYS A 223 -0.13 -10.45 -48.46
CA CYS A 223 0.39 -9.21 -49.05
C CYS A 223 1.84 -9.36 -49.55
N LEU A 224 2.71 -9.98 -48.74
CA LEU A 224 4.12 -10.19 -49.10
C LEU A 224 4.26 -11.11 -50.32
N SER A 225 3.45 -12.18 -50.41
CA SER A 225 3.40 -13.09 -51.56
C SER A 225 2.99 -12.39 -52.86
N ASN A 226 2.20 -11.32 -52.78
CA ASN A 226 1.78 -10.51 -53.93
C ASN A 226 2.80 -9.40 -54.29
N GLY A 227 3.97 -9.37 -53.65
CA GLY A 227 4.98 -8.32 -53.82
C GLY A 227 4.61 -6.98 -53.18
N GLY A 228 3.65 -6.96 -52.25
CA GLY A 228 3.22 -5.77 -51.53
C GLY A 228 4.03 -5.50 -50.26
N LYS A 229 3.96 -4.26 -49.76
CA LYS A 229 4.58 -3.83 -48.49
C LYS A 229 3.52 -3.64 -47.40
N VAL A 230 3.86 -4.03 -46.17
CA VAL A 230 2.95 -3.97 -45.03
C VAL A 230 3.37 -2.87 -44.05
N LEU A 231 2.54 -1.85 -43.89
CA LEU A 231 2.70 -0.80 -42.88
C LEU A 231 1.85 -1.09 -41.64
N ILE A 232 2.48 -1.15 -40.48
CA ILE A 232 1.83 -1.40 -39.19
C ILE A 232 2.07 -0.20 -38.26
N PRO A 233 1.16 0.80 -38.22
CA PRO A 233 1.28 1.92 -37.29
C PRO A 233 1.06 1.46 -35.84
N VAL A 234 2.08 1.65 -34.99
CA VAL A 234 2.10 1.25 -33.57
C VAL A 234 2.62 2.38 -32.68
N PHE A 235 2.23 2.36 -31.41
CA PHE A 235 3.01 3.08 -30.39
C PHE A 235 4.30 2.28 -30.12
N ALA A 236 5.43 2.98 -30.02
CA ALA A 236 6.76 2.35 -29.93
C ALA A 236 7.01 1.57 -28.62
N LEU A 237 6.13 1.73 -27.63
CA LEU A 237 6.09 1.00 -26.37
C LEU A 237 4.74 0.26 -26.26
N GLY A 238 4.74 -0.93 -25.65
CA GLY A 238 3.55 -1.76 -25.51
C GLY A 238 3.25 -2.58 -26.75
N ARG A 239 2.39 -2.06 -27.64
CA ARG A 239 1.84 -2.90 -28.73
C ARG A 239 2.86 -3.24 -29.82
N ALA A 240 3.87 -2.41 -30.04
CA ALA A 240 4.99 -2.74 -30.93
C ALA A 240 5.66 -4.05 -30.51
N GLN A 241 5.95 -4.23 -29.21
CA GLN A 241 6.65 -5.40 -28.69
C GLN A 241 5.82 -6.69 -28.80
N GLU A 242 4.50 -6.64 -28.58
CA GLU A 242 3.66 -7.83 -28.82
C GLU A 242 3.69 -8.27 -30.28
N LEU A 243 3.52 -7.32 -31.21
CA LEU A 243 3.49 -7.63 -32.65
C LEU A 243 4.86 -8.05 -33.17
N ALA A 244 5.94 -7.48 -32.62
CA ALA A 244 7.30 -7.94 -32.89
C ALA A 244 7.50 -9.41 -32.47
N ILE A 245 7.14 -9.79 -31.23
CA ILE A 245 7.22 -11.19 -30.76
C ILE A 245 6.32 -12.11 -31.62
N LEU A 246 5.15 -11.64 -32.06
CA LEU A 246 4.24 -12.40 -32.91
C LEU A 246 4.79 -12.64 -34.33
N LEU A 247 5.44 -11.64 -34.93
CA LEU A 247 6.06 -11.75 -36.25
C LEU A 247 7.35 -12.57 -36.19
N GLU A 248 8.24 -12.31 -35.22
CA GLU A 248 9.48 -13.06 -34.97
C GLU A 248 9.19 -14.57 -34.85
N THR A 249 8.25 -14.96 -33.99
CA THR A 249 7.88 -16.38 -33.78
C THR A 249 7.08 -16.99 -34.93
N TYR A 250 6.70 -16.21 -35.94
CA TYR A 250 6.09 -16.69 -37.18
C TYR A 250 7.13 -16.83 -38.30
N TRP A 251 8.05 -15.88 -38.45
CA TRP A 251 9.17 -15.95 -39.39
C TRP A 251 10.04 -17.18 -39.13
N ASP A 252 10.46 -17.38 -37.88
CA ASP A 252 11.27 -18.51 -37.43
C ASP A 252 10.63 -19.88 -37.74
N ARG A 253 9.29 -19.95 -37.71
CA ARG A 253 8.52 -21.18 -37.94
C ARG A 253 8.17 -21.42 -39.41
N MET A 254 8.00 -20.37 -40.20
CA MET A 254 7.52 -20.45 -41.58
C MET A 254 8.64 -20.24 -42.62
N GLY A 255 9.89 -19.98 -42.19
CA GLY A 255 11.05 -19.81 -43.06
C GLY A 255 11.03 -18.55 -43.92
N LEU A 256 10.32 -17.50 -43.48
CA LEU A 256 10.12 -16.29 -44.29
C LEU A 256 11.38 -15.42 -44.36
N THR A 257 11.77 -15.04 -45.57
CA THR A 257 12.97 -14.24 -45.86
C THR A 257 12.71 -12.73 -45.97
N ALA A 258 11.45 -12.32 -46.21
CA ALA A 258 11.09 -10.91 -46.37
C ALA A 258 11.44 -10.09 -45.10
N PRO A 259 12.10 -8.93 -45.22
CA PRO A 259 12.62 -8.21 -44.06
C PRO A 259 11.52 -7.52 -43.25
N ILE A 260 11.70 -7.53 -41.92
CA ILE A 260 10.89 -6.74 -40.98
C ILE A 260 11.75 -5.61 -40.42
N TYR A 261 11.26 -4.37 -40.48
CA TYR A 261 11.93 -3.20 -39.89
C TYR A 261 11.09 -2.52 -38.81
N THR A 262 11.78 -1.92 -37.83
CA THR A 262 11.21 -0.96 -36.89
C THR A 262 11.65 0.45 -37.27
N ALA A 263 10.71 1.32 -37.64
CA ALA A 263 10.98 2.65 -38.17
C ALA A 263 11.42 3.69 -37.12
N THR A 264 11.74 3.26 -35.89
CA THR A 264 11.84 4.15 -34.73
C THR A 264 12.85 3.69 -33.69
N LYS A 265 13.90 4.49 -33.48
CA LYS A 265 14.91 4.32 -32.40
C LYS A 265 14.32 4.37 -30.97
N LEU A 266 13.06 4.77 -30.85
CA LEU A 266 12.29 4.68 -29.61
C LEU A 266 11.86 3.23 -29.27
N ALA A 267 11.64 2.38 -30.27
CA ALA A 267 11.28 0.97 -30.07
C ALA A 267 12.50 0.12 -29.65
N GLU A 268 13.69 0.45 -30.15
CA GLU A 268 14.96 -0.12 -29.66
C GLU A 268 15.14 0.16 -28.16
N LYS A 269 15.08 1.44 -27.78
CA LYS A 269 15.15 1.85 -26.36
C LYS A 269 14.05 1.24 -25.50
N ALA A 270 12.86 1.04 -26.05
CA ALA A 270 11.78 0.35 -25.34
C ALA A 270 12.19 -1.08 -24.94
N ASN A 271 12.88 -1.82 -25.81
CA ASN A 271 13.37 -3.17 -25.50
C ASN A 271 14.39 -3.15 -24.34
N GLU A 272 15.24 -2.11 -24.23
CA GLU A 272 16.12 -1.91 -23.07
C GLU A 272 15.32 -1.75 -21.77
N TYR A 273 14.22 -0.99 -21.78
CA TYR A 273 13.33 -0.85 -20.61
C TYR A 273 12.63 -2.17 -20.26
N TYR A 274 12.21 -2.97 -21.24
CA TYR A 274 11.66 -4.32 -20.99
C TYR A 274 12.69 -5.29 -20.37
N ARG A 275 13.97 -5.16 -20.73
CA ARG A 275 15.10 -5.89 -20.13
C ARG A 275 15.46 -5.39 -18.72
N ILE A 276 15.34 -4.09 -18.44
CA ILE A 276 15.54 -3.53 -17.09
C ILE A 276 14.38 -3.92 -16.16
N PHE A 277 13.15 -3.85 -16.66
CA PHE A 277 11.93 -4.10 -15.89
C PHE A 277 11.29 -5.46 -16.18
N THR A 278 12.08 -6.51 -16.48
CA THR A 278 11.56 -7.88 -16.67
C THR A 278 10.82 -8.43 -15.43
N GLN A 279 11.02 -7.83 -14.24
CA GLN A 279 10.19 -8.12 -13.06
C GLN A 279 8.70 -7.71 -13.22
N TRP A 280 8.36 -6.91 -14.24
CA TRP A 280 7.01 -6.42 -14.54
C TRP A 280 6.34 -7.12 -15.74
N THR A 281 7.04 -8.02 -16.44
CA THR A 281 6.45 -8.84 -17.53
C THR A 281 5.63 -10.02 -16.98
N ASN A 282 5.01 -10.81 -17.86
CA ASN A 282 4.37 -12.08 -17.46
C ASN A 282 5.39 -13.12 -16.93
N GLU A 283 4.87 -14.20 -16.33
CA GLU A 283 5.68 -15.30 -15.78
C GLU A 283 6.50 -16.01 -16.86
N LYS A 284 5.97 -16.17 -18.08
CA LYS A 284 6.67 -16.84 -19.19
C LYS A 284 7.97 -16.14 -19.59
N ILE A 285 7.95 -14.82 -19.79
CA ILE A 285 9.18 -14.06 -20.11
C ILE A 285 10.18 -14.13 -18.94
N LYS A 286 9.69 -14.05 -17.69
CA LYS A 286 10.55 -14.18 -16.49
C LYS A 286 11.25 -15.53 -16.45
N GLN A 287 10.54 -16.61 -16.74
CA GLN A 287 11.08 -17.97 -16.81
C GLN A 287 12.12 -18.08 -17.92
N THR A 288 11.80 -17.74 -19.17
CA THR A 288 12.75 -17.82 -20.29
C THR A 288 14.03 -17.03 -20.02
N TYR A 289 13.92 -15.82 -19.47
CA TYR A 289 15.08 -14.98 -19.12
C TYR A 289 15.93 -15.56 -17.97
N LEU A 290 15.32 -16.22 -16.98
CA LEU A 290 16.03 -16.84 -15.85
C LEU A 290 16.64 -18.20 -16.17
N GLU A 291 15.97 -18.99 -17.01
CA GLU A 291 16.29 -20.38 -17.33
C GLU A 291 17.33 -20.47 -18.46
N LYS A 292 17.13 -19.69 -19.54
CA LYS A 292 17.99 -19.74 -20.72
C LYS A 292 19.00 -18.60 -20.84
N ASN A 293 18.83 -17.52 -20.07
CA ASN A 293 19.56 -16.25 -20.25
C ASN A 293 19.34 -15.61 -21.65
N GLU A 294 18.31 -16.05 -22.39
CA GLU A 294 17.84 -15.47 -23.66
C GLU A 294 16.90 -14.27 -23.38
N ASN A 295 17.06 -13.18 -24.12
CA ASN A 295 16.13 -12.04 -24.07
C ASN A 295 15.11 -12.13 -25.22
N ILE A 296 13.82 -12.25 -24.89
CA ILE A 296 12.72 -12.32 -25.88
C ILE A 296 12.56 -11.03 -26.72
N PHE A 297 13.21 -9.94 -26.34
CA PHE A 297 13.22 -8.67 -27.07
C PHE A 297 14.50 -8.46 -27.93
N ASP A 298 15.41 -9.43 -27.98
CA ASP A 298 16.56 -9.46 -28.91
C ASP A 298 16.13 -10.24 -30.16
N PHE A 299 15.54 -9.54 -31.14
CA PHE A 299 14.94 -10.14 -32.34
C PHE A 299 15.98 -10.50 -33.41
N LYS A 300 15.83 -11.65 -34.09
CA LYS A 300 16.68 -12.08 -35.21
C LYS A 300 16.24 -11.47 -36.54
N TYR A 301 14.92 -11.48 -36.81
CA TYR A 301 14.37 -11.11 -38.12
C TYR A 301 13.96 -9.63 -38.20
N ILE A 302 13.78 -8.99 -37.05
CA ILE A 302 13.33 -7.60 -36.94
C ILE A 302 14.53 -6.68 -36.75
N LYS A 303 14.83 -5.87 -37.78
CA LYS A 303 15.97 -4.94 -37.80
C LYS A 303 15.54 -3.50 -37.49
N SER A 304 16.49 -2.67 -37.09
CA SER A 304 16.30 -1.21 -37.07
C SER A 304 16.21 -0.66 -38.50
N TYR A 305 15.36 0.35 -38.70
CA TYR A 305 15.39 1.13 -39.92
C TYR A 305 16.45 2.24 -39.82
N GLU A 306 17.38 2.26 -40.77
CA GLU A 306 18.29 3.38 -41.00
C GLU A 306 17.82 4.22 -42.19
N GLU A 307 17.90 5.54 -42.06
CA GLU A 307 17.47 6.52 -43.08
C GLU A 307 18.31 6.45 -44.37
N SER A 308 19.43 5.73 -44.33
CA SER A 308 20.31 5.38 -45.44
C SER A 308 19.82 4.22 -46.32
N ASN A 309 18.84 3.43 -45.90
CA ASN A 309 18.36 2.28 -46.69
C ASN A 309 17.53 2.72 -47.91
N PRO A 310 17.97 2.45 -49.16
CA PRO A 310 17.26 2.92 -50.36
C PRO A 310 15.95 2.16 -50.62
N ASN A 311 15.80 0.95 -50.06
CA ASN A 311 14.75 0.00 -50.46
C ASN A 311 13.31 0.39 -50.04
N ILE A 312 13.08 1.45 -49.25
CA ILE A 312 11.70 1.91 -48.93
C ILE A 312 10.92 2.33 -50.18
N ASN A 313 11.60 2.87 -51.19
CA ASN A 313 11.02 3.22 -52.49
C ASN A 313 11.24 2.11 -53.55
N GLY A 314 11.91 1.01 -53.18
CA GLY A 314 12.13 -0.14 -54.07
C GLY A 314 10.87 -0.99 -54.25
N SER A 315 10.95 -1.99 -55.13
CA SER A 315 9.85 -2.94 -55.40
C SER A 315 9.73 -4.07 -54.38
N GLU A 316 10.72 -4.25 -53.49
CA GLU A 316 10.79 -5.39 -52.56
C GLU A 316 9.63 -5.44 -51.54
N PRO A 317 9.05 -6.64 -51.28
CA PRO A 317 8.07 -6.83 -50.22
C PRO A 317 8.72 -6.80 -48.83
N MET A 318 8.15 -6.03 -47.91
CA MET A 318 8.69 -5.84 -46.55
C MET A 318 7.60 -5.48 -45.54
N VAL A 319 7.89 -5.67 -44.24
CA VAL A 319 7.00 -5.27 -43.14
C VAL A 319 7.65 -4.15 -42.33
N ILE A 320 6.94 -3.04 -42.09
CA ILE A 320 7.44 -1.95 -41.24
C ILE A 320 6.49 -1.65 -40.08
N LEU A 321 7.03 -1.77 -38.86
CA LEU A 321 6.44 -1.30 -37.61
C LEU A 321 6.86 0.16 -37.39
N ALA A 322 5.93 1.11 -37.42
CA ALA A 322 6.25 2.54 -37.36
C ALA A 322 5.38 3.32 -36.36
N SER A 323 5.96 4.33 -35.70
CA SER A 323 5.22 5.23 -34.79
C SER A 323 5.00 6.63 -35.38
N PRO A 324 4.00 7.38 -34.90
CA PRO A 324 2.97 7.05 -33.91
C PRO A 324 1.83 6.16 -34.46
N GLY A 325 1.18 5.40 -33.57
CA GLY A 325 0.15 4.40 -33.94
C GLY A 325 -1.18 4.94 -34.49
N MET A 326 -1.43 6.24 -34.40
CA MET A 326 -2.64 6.89 -34.93
C MET A 326 -2.36 7.75 -36.19
N LEU A 327 -1.16 7.63 -36.78
CA LEU A 327 -0.76 8.30 -38.04
C LEU A 327 -0.87 9.85 -38.01
N HIS A 328 -0.94 10.48 -36.83
CA HIS A 328 -1.13 11.93 -36.70
C HIS A 328 0.13 12.79 -37.00
N GLY A 329 1.26 12.15 -37.27
CA GLY A 329 2.58 12.76 -37.49
C GLY A 329 3.64 11.68 -37.66
N GLY A 330 4.92 12.04 -37.55
CA GLY A 330 6.04 11.09 -37.46
C GLY A 330 6.26 10.18 -38.69
N LYS A 331 7.13 9.18 -38.51
CA LYS A 331 7.59 8.29 -39.59
C LYS A 331 6.49 7.36 -40.11
N SER A 332 5.51 6.99 -39.29
CA SER A 332 4.35 6.20 -39.76
C SER A 332 3.49 6.96 -40.78
N LEU A 333 3.29 8.27 -40.60
CA LEU A 333 2.58 9.12 -41.56
C LEU A 333 3.43 9.38 -42.82
N GLU A 334 4.74 9.51 -42.67
CA GLU A 334 5.66 9.66 -43.80
C GLU A 334 5.63 8.43 -44.72
N ILE A 335 5.79 7.22 -44.16
CA ILE A 335 5.72 5.97 -44.93
C ILE A 335 4.33 5.78 -45.55
N LEU A 336 3.25 6.14 -44.83
CA LEU A 336 1.89 6.10 -45.39
C LEU A 336 1.79 6.91 -46.68
N ARG A 337 2.31 8.15 -46.72
CA ARG A 337 2.25 9.02 -47.91
C ARG A 337 2.94 8.38 -49.12
N ASN A 338 4.07 7.69 -48.91
CA ASN A 338 4.83 7.08 -49.99
C ASN A 338 4.19 5.79 -50.50
N TRP A 339 3.42 5.07 -49.66
CA TRP A 339 2.92 3.73 -49.98
C TRP A 339 1.41 3.68 -50.25
N CYS A 340 0.63 4.72 -49.91
CA CYS A 340 -0.84 4.62 -49.94
C CYS A 340 -1.45 4.58 -51.35
N SER A 341 -0.74 5.05 -52.38
CA SER A 341 -1.26 5.11 -53.76
C SER A 341 -1.07 3.80 -54.55
N ASP A 342 -0.25 2.87 -54.05
CA ASP A 342 -0.04 1.54 -54.63
C ASP A 342 -0.96 0.51 -53.97
N GLU A 343 -1.76 -0.17 -54.79
CA GLU A 343 -2.83 -1.09 -54.39
C GLU A 343 -2.33 -2.36 -53.72
N LYS A 344 -1.09 -2.79 -54.02
CA LYS A 344 -0.48 -4.00 -53.45
C LYS A 344 -0.19 -3.85 -51.95
N ASN A 345 -0.02 -2.62 -51.49
CA ASN A 345 0.37 -2.33 -50.12
C ASN A 345 -0.79 -2.49 -49.13
N LEU A 346 -0.44 -2.84 -47.89
CA LEU A 346 -1.39 -3.16 -46.82
C LEU A 346 -1.09 -2.33 -45.58
N VAL A 347 -2.06 -1.54 -45.12
CA VAL A 347 -1.99 -0.80 -43.85
C VAL A 347 -2.84 -1.53 -42.80
N ILE A 348 -2.18 -2.13 -41.80
CA ILE A 348 -2.86 -2.85 -40.72
C ILE A 348 -2.87 -1.98 -39.46
N ILE A 349 -4.00 -1.35 -39.14
CA ILE A 349 -4.16 -0.54 -37.92
C ILE A 349 -4.52 -1.47 -36.75
N PRO A 350 -3.66 -1.61 -35.72
CA PRO A 350 -3.85 -2.60 -34.65
C PRO A 350 -4.59 -2.04 -33.42
N GLY A 351 -4.57 -0.72 -33.21
CA GLY A 351 -5.02 -0.06 -31.99
C GLY A 351 -6.41 0.59 -32.08
N TYR A 352 -6.72 1.37 -31.04
CA TYR A 352 -7.72 2.43 -31.11
C TYR A 352 -7.15 3.63 -31.87
N CYS A 353 -8.00 4.45 -32.47
CA CYS A 353 -7.63 5.73 -33.06
C CYS A 353 -8.62 6.80 -32.61
N VAL A 354 -8.13 7.80 -31.88
CA VAL A 354 -8.94 8.91 -31.37
C VAL A 354 -9.44 9.77 -32.55
N LYS A 355 -10.65 10.32 -32.43
CA LYS A 355 -11.25 11.22 -33.42
C LYS A 355 -10.34 12.42 -33.71
N GLY A 356 -10.36 12.90 -34.95
CA GLY A 356 -9.44 13.94 -35.43
C GLY A 356 -8.05 13.43 -35.85
N THR A 357 -7.73 12.15 -35.69
CA THR A 357 -6.47 11.56 -36.20
C THR A 357 -6.62 11.00 -37.62
N VAL A 358 -5.50 10.94 -38.36
CA VAL A 358 -5.41 10.32 -39.69
C VAL A 358 -5.85 8.86 -39.64
N GLY A 359 -5.40 8.10 -38.64
CA GLY A 359 -5.80 6.71 -38.45
C GLY A 359 -7.31 6.53 -38.20
N ALA A 360 -7.97 7.49 -37.55
CA ALA A 360 -9.42 7.47 -37.41
C ALA A 360 -10.13 7.73 -38.75
N ALA A 361 -9.64 8.69 -39.55
CA ALA A 361 -10.20 9.01 -40.87
C ALA A 361 -10.11 7.83 -41.86
N LEU A 362 -8.96 7.15 -41.91
CA LEU A 362 -8.78 5.91 -42.67
C LEU A 362 -9.76 4.80 -42.25
N LEU A 363 -10.07 4.70 -40.95
CA LEU A 363 -10.96 3.68 -40.40
C LEU A 363 -12.45 4.01 -40.52
N SER A 364 -12.82 5.26 -40.82
CA SER A 364 -14.20 5.65 -41.14
C SER A 364 -14.57 5.44 -42.62
N ARG A 365 -13.60 5.14 -43.49
CA ARG A 365 -13.83 4.91 -44.92
C ARG A 365 -14.66 3.63 -45.16
N PRO A 366 -15.60 3.62 -46.14
CA PRO A 366 -16.15 2.38 -46.68
C PRO A 366 -15.06 1.36 -47.08
N LYS A 367 -15.31 0.08 -46.84
CA LYS A 367 -14.33 -0.98 -47.12
C LYS A 367 -14.16 -1.16 -48.63
N GLY A 368 -12.93 -1.07 -49.12
CA GLY A 368 -12.58 -1.30 -50.53
C GLY A 368 -12.71 -0.08 -51.43
N GLU A 369 -13.14 1.07 -50.91
CA GLU A 369 -13.11 2.34 -51.63
C GLU A 369 -11.66 2.82 -51.87
N LYS A 370 -11.41 3.37 -53.06
CA LYS A 370 -10.10 3.87 -53.54
C LYS A 370 -10.20 5.35 -53.95
N GLY A 371 -9.07 5.98 -54.24
CA GLY A 371 -8.99 7.39 -54.68
C GLY A 371 -8.66 8.38 -53.57
N ARG A 372 -8.70 9.69 -53.90
CA ARG A 372 -8.31 10.81 -53.03
C ARG A 372 -9.15 10.94 -51.76
N MET A 373 -8.50 11.29 -50.65
CA MET A 373 -9.15 11.62 -49.38
C MET A 373 -8.43 12.76 -48.66
N LYS A 374 -9.20 13.72 -48.14
CA LYS A 374 -8.72 14.84 -47.31
C LYS A 374 -8.74 14.48 -45.83
N PHE A 375 -7.69 14.87 -45.10
CA PHE A 375 -7.46 14.48 -43.71
C PHE A 375 -7.58 15.66 -42.72
N PRO A 376 -7.88 15.42 -41.42
CA PRO A 376 -8.02 16.47 -40.41
C PRO A 376 -6.76 17.33 -40.15
N ASN A 377 -5.60 16.93 -40.66
CA ASN A 377 -4.35 17.67 -40.60
C ASN A 377 -4.07 18.52 -41.86
N GLY A 378 -4.99 18.57 -42.83
CA GLY A 378 -4.86 19.33 -44.08
C GLY A 378 -4.15 18.60 -45.22
N LEU A 379 -3.83 17.31 -45.07
CA LEU A 379 -3.32 16.50 -46.17
C LEU A 379 -4.45 16.10 -47.12
N ASP A 380 -4.11 15.98 -48.40
CA ASP A 380 -4.91 15.35 -49.46
C ASP A 380 -4.02 14.27 -50.08
N LEU A 381 -4.42 13.00 -49.99
CA LEU A 381 -3.63 11.87 -50.48
C LEU A 381 -4.53 10.91 -51.27
N GLU A 382 -3.98 10.31 -52.31
CA GLU A 382 -4.64 9.22 -53.03
C GLU A 382 -4.37 7.89 -52.32
N VAL A 383 -5.44 7.27 -51.81
CA VAL A 383 -5.37 6.06 -50.99
C VAL A 383 -6.04 4.92 -51.75
N ASN A 384 -5.22 4.10 -52.40
CA ASN A 384 -5.62 2.92 -53.18
C ASN A 384 -5.14 1.61 -52.52
N CYS A 385 -4.16 1.70 -51.62
CA CYS A 385 -3.69 0.59 -50.77
C CYS A 385 -4.82 -0.01 -49.92
N THR A 386 -4.72 -1.30 -49.60
CA THR A 386 -5.67 -1.95 -48.71
C THR A 386 -5.48 -1.48 -47.26
N VAL A 387 -6.53 -0.95 -46.62
CA VAL A 387 -6.50 -0.59 -45.19
C VAL A 387 -7.42 -1.50 -44.38
N ILE A 388 -6.89 -2.11 -43.31
CA ILE A 388 -7.67 -3.00 -42.42
C ILE A 388 -7.44 -2.70 -40.93
N LYS A 389 -8.48 -2.93 -40.14
CA LYS A 389 -8.43 -2.92 -38.68
C LYS A 389 -8.37 -4.35 -38.14
N ILE A 390 -7.29 -4.72 -37.47
CA ILE A 390 -7.23 -5.98 -36.72
C ILE A 390 -6.95 -5.63 -35.26
N SER A 391 -7.98 -5.65 -34.41
CA SER A 391 -7.86 -5.17 -33.03
C SER A 391 -6.90 -6.02 -32.20
N PHE A 392 -5.71 -5.46 -31.96
CA PHE A 392 -4.83 -5.78 -30.85
C PHE A 392 -4.87 -4.61 -29.84
N SER A 393 -6.07 -4.17 -29.46
CA SER A 393 -6.23 -3.22 -28.36
C SER A 393 -5.68 -3.80 -27.05
N ALA A 394 -4.90 -3.01 -26.31
CA ALA A 394 -4.41 -3.31 -24.96
C ALA A 394 -5.40 -2.90 -23.84
N HIS A 395 -6.56 -2.35 -24.19
CA HIS A 395 -7.59 -1.93 -23.24
C HIS A 395 -8.51 -3.09 -22.84
N ALA A 396 -9.36 -2.86 -21.84
CA ALA A 396 -10.44 -3.77 -21.52
C ALA A 396 -11.58 -3.62 -22.54
N ASP A 397 -12.24 -4.72 -22.88
CA ASP A 397 -13.54 -4.74 -23.54
C ASP A 397 -14.64 -5.03 -22.52
N LYS A 398 -15.91 -4.95 -22.93
CA LYS A 398 -17.08 -5.16 -22.07
C LYS A 398 -16.90 -6.30 -21.06
N ASN A 399 -16.52 -7.49 -21.55
CA ASN A 399 -16.35 -8.68 -20.71
C ASN A 399 -15.20 -8.53 -19.70
N GLY A 400 -14.10 -7.87 -20.09
CA GLY A 400 -13.01 -7.52 -19.18
C GLY A 400 -13.43 -6.52 -18.10
N ILE A 401 -14.20 -5.49 -18.46
CA ILE A 401 -14.66 -4.46 -17.50
C ILE A 401 -15.62 -5.08 -16.47
N LEU A 402 -16.59 -5.89 -16.93
CA LEU A 402 -17.50 -6.63 -16.04
C LEU A 402 -16.72 -7.59 -15.12
N SER A 403 -15.67 -8.25 -15.63
CA SER A 403 -14.80 -9.12 -14.81
C SER A 403 -14.05 -8.36 -13.72
N LEU A 404 -13.53 -7.15 -13.99
CA LEU A 404 -12.90 -6.31 -12.97
C LEU A 404 -13.91 -5.89 -11.88
N ILE A 405 -15.15 -5.55 -12.27
CA ILE A 405 -16.24 -5.24 -11.33
C ILE A 405 -16.55 -6.46 -10.44
N THR A 406 -16.63 -7.68 -11.02
CA THR A 406 -16.81 -8.94 -10.27
C THR A 406 -15.70 -9.22 -9.27
N GLN A 407 -14.44 -8.91 -9.61
CA GLN A 407 -13.29 -9.09 -8.70
C GLN A 407 -13.28 -8.04 -7.60
N CYS A 408 -13.44 -6.76 -7.94
CA CYS A 408 -13.30 -5.63 -7.03
C CYS A 408 -14.49 -5.51 -6.06
N LYS A 409 -15.70 -5.84 -6.54
CA LYS A 409 -17.01 -5.74 -5.84
C LYS A 409 -17.32 -4.34 -5.28
N PRO A 410 -17.22 -3.28 -6.09
CA PRO A 410 -17.44 -1.89 -5.65
C PRO A 410 -18.90 -1.61 -5.31
N LYS A 411 -19.15 -0.58 -4.49
CA LYS A 411 -20.52 -0.12 -4.19
C LYS A 411 -21.11 0.78 -5.29
N ASN A 412 -20.27 1.51 -6.01
CA ASN A 412 -20.63 2.41 -7.12
C ASN A 412 -19.57 2.33 -8.23
N VAL A 413 -19.97 2.60 -9.48
CA VAL A 413 -19.03 2.64 -10.64
C VAL A 413 -19.12 3.98 -11.38
N ILE A 414 -17.99 4.66 -11.57
CA ILE A 414 -17.87 5.79 -12.50
C ILE A 414 -17.22 5.27 -13.79
N CYS A 415 -17.94 5.35 -14.89
CA CYS A 415 -17.39 5.17 -16.22
C CYS A 415 -16.64 6.46 -16.61
N VAL A 416 -15.39 6.32 -17.06
CA VAL A 416 -14.56 7.39 -17.67
C VAL A 416 -13.84 6.81 -18.89
N HIS A 417 -13.09 7.64 -19.63
CA HIS A 417 -12.20 7.25 -20.72
C HIS A 417 -12.90 6.35 -21.75
N GLY A 418 -13.82 6.96 -22.51
CA GLY A 418 -14.68 6.27 -23.47
C GLY A 418 -15.70 7.23 -24.08
N ASP A 419 -16.13 6.95 -25.31
CA ASP A 419 -17.22 7.71 -25.94
C ASP A 419 -18.55 7.46 -25.20
N ILE A 420 -19.41 8.48 -25.11
CA ILE A 420 -20.75 8.32 -24.50
C ILE A 420 -21.61 7.19 -25.12
N LYS A 421 -21.34 6.83 -26.38
CA LYS A 421 -21.97 5.70 -27.08
C LYS A 421 -21.53 4.33 -26.55
N GLU A 422 -20.29 4.20 -26.07
CA GLU A 422 -19.77 3.00 -25.39
C GLU A 422 -20.16 2.97 -23.91
N MET A 423 -20.14 4.14 -23.25
CA MET A 423 -20.39 4.27 -21.80
C MET A 423 -21.84 3.96 -21.40
N LYS A 424 -22.84 4.51 -22.11
CA LYS A 424 -24.26 4.40 -21.74
C LYS A 424 -24.74 2.93 -21.68
N PRO A 425 -24.53 2.10 -22.72
CA PRO A 425 -24.94 0.69 -22.69
C PRO A 425 -24.26 -0.09 -21.56
N LEU A 426 -22.95 0.15 -21.34
CA LEU A 426 -22.20 -0.50 -20.27
C LEU A 426 -22.71 -0.09 -18.88
N SER A 427 -23.01 1.18 -18.65
CA SER A 427 -23.56 1.67 -17.36
C SER A 427 -24.95 1.09 -17.07
N GLN A 428 -25.80 0.97 -18.08
CA GLN A 428 -27.10 0.29 -17.98
C GLN A 428 -26.93 -1.20 -17.66
N LEU A 429 -25.97 -1.87 -18.31
CA LEU A 429 -25.64 -3.27 -18.07
C LEU A 429 -25.17 -3.51 -16.62
N ILE A 430 -24.24 -2.68 -16.13
CA ILE A 430 -23.72 -2.75 -14.76
C ILE A 430 -24.85 -2.59 -13.72
N LYS A 431 -25.76 -1.62 -13.92
CA LYS A 431 -26.94 -1.42 -13.07
C LYS A 431 -27.84 -2.66 -13.05
N ARG A 432 -28.07 -3.28 -14.20
CA ARG A 432 -28.95 -4.45 -14.35
C ARG A 432 -28.35 -5.71 -13.71
N GLU A 433 -27.08 -5.99 -13.96
CA GLU A 433 -26.44 -7.26 -13.58
C GLU A 433 -25.91 -7.24 -12.13
N PHE A 434 -25.28 -6.15 -11.71
CA PHE A 434 -24.66 -6.05 -10.39
C PHE A 434 -25.54 -5.34 -9.35
N LYS A 435 -26.65 -4.71 -9.76
CA LYS A 435 -27.57 -3.93 -8.91
C LYS A 435 -26.88 -2.78 -8.14
N ILE A 436 -25.79 -2.25 -8.70
CA ILE A 436 -25.03 -1.11 -8.14
C ILE A 436 -25.23 0.17 -8.97
N PRO A 437 -25.21 1.37 -8.37
CA PRO A 437 -25.20 2.61 -9.11
C PRO A 437 -24.01 2.72 -10.07
N SER A 438 -24.27 3.25 -11.25
CA SER A 438 -23.24 3.55 -12.26
C SER A 438 -23.49 4.91 -12.90
N PHE A 439 -22.42 5.66 -13.15
CA PHE A 439 -22.46 7.04 -13.63
C PHE A 439 -21.54 7.21 -14.84
N CYS A 440 -21.84 8.20 -15.70
CA CYS A 440 -21.08 8.51 -16.90
C CYS A 440 -20.88 10.03 -17.01
N PRO A 441 -20.17 10.67 -16.06
CA PRO A 441 -20.08 12.13 -15.99
C PRO A 441 -19.42 12.74 -17.23
N LYS A 442 -19.92 13.90 -17.66
CA LYS A 442 -19.22 14.83 -18.57
C LYS A 442 -17.99 15.43 -17.88
N VAL A 443 -17.16 16.11 -18.66
CA VAL A 443 -16.19 17.06 -18.09
C VAL A 443 -16.94 18.13 -17.29
N ASN A 444 -16.38 18.49 -16.13
CA ASN A 444 -16.94 19.37 -15.10
C ASN A 444 -18.25 18.88 -14.42
N GLU A 445 -18.73 17.67 -14.71
CA GLU A 445 -19.89 17.08 -14.02
C GLU A 445 -19.43 16.39 -12.72
N THR A 446 -19.72 17.01 -11.58
CA THR A 446 -19.34 16.48 -10.26
C THR A 446 -20.37 15.46 -9.76
N ILE A 447 -19.92 14.23 -9.51
CA ILE A 447 -20.73 13.17 -8.91
C ILE A 447 -20.46 13.08 -7.41
N SER A 448 -21.47 13.43 -6.59
CA SER A 448 -21.47 13.20 -5.15
C SER A 448 -22.02 11.82 -4.80
N ILE A 449 -21.23 11.02 -4.08
CA ILE A 449 -21.63 9.71 -3.54
C ILE A 449 -21.73 9.80 -2.02
N PRO A 450 -22.92 9.64 -1.42
CA PRO A 450 -23.09 9.71 0.03
C PRO A 450 -22.44 8.51 0.72
N THR A 451 -21.73 8.77 1.82
CA THR A 451 -21.04 7.75 2.61
C THR A 451 -21.47 7.79 4.08
N GLN A 452 -21.73 6.61 4.64
CA GLN A 452 -22.07 6.45 6.04
C GLN A 452 -20.84 6.72 6.91
N SER A 453 -20.85 7.84 7.65
CA SER A 453 -19.88 8.12 8.70
C SER A 453 -20.06 7.12 9.84
N ARG A 454 -19.17 6.12 9.92
CA ARG A 454 -19.08 5.19 11.04
C ARG A 454 -18.19 5.81 12.11
N ILE A 455 -18.67 5.89 13.34
CA ILE A 455 -17.87 6.29 14.50
C ILE A 455 -17.34 4.99 15.14
N PRO A 456 -16.01 4.75 15.18
CA PRO A 456 -15.46 3.51 15.74
C PRO A 456 -15.52 3.51 17.27
N ILE A 457 -16.50 2.78 17.83
CA ILE A 457 -16.66 2.62 19.29
C ILE A 457 -15.78 1.47 19.79
N ARG A 458 -14.92 1.77 20.77
CA ARG A 458 -14.01 0.80 21.42
C ARG A 458 -14.71 0.17 22.64
N ILE A 459 -15.34 -0.98 22.44
CA ILE A 459 -16.05 -1.72 23.51
C ILE A 459 -15.05 -2.55 24.34
N SER A 460 -15.22 -2.57 25.67
CA SER A 460 -14.44 -3.46 26.54
C SER A 460 -14.69 -4.95 26.23
N ARG A 461 -13.61 -5.73 26.27
CA ARG A 461 -13.64 -7.19 26.13
C ARG A 461 -14.49 -7.86 27.20
N ASP A 462 -14.51 -7.31 28.41
CA ASP A 462 -15.19 -7.95 29.55
C ASP A 462 -16.68 -7.57 29.62
N LEU A 463 -17.06 -6.47 28.97
CA LEU A 463 -18.45 -6.13 28.70
C LEU A 463 -19.04 -7.08 27.64
N LEU A 464 -18.26 -7.40 26.60
CA LEU A 464 -18.63 -8.40 25.58
C LEU A 464 -18.70 -9.85 26.10
N LYS A 465 -18.01 -10.19 27.20
CA LYS A 465 -18.07 -11.55 27.81
C LYS A 465 -19.36 -11.78 28.59
N ASN A 466 -19.77 -10.83 29.44
CA ASN A 466 -20.85 -11.04 30.40
C ASN A 466 -22.20 -11.36 29.76
N ASN A 467 -22.48 -10.84 28.56
CA ASN A 467 -23.72 -11.15 27.83
C ASN A 467 -23.81 -12.61 27.35
N ASN A 468 -22.71 -13.39 27.40
CA ASN A 468 -22.72 -14.82 27.08
C ASN A 468 -22.72 -15.73 28.33
N THR A 469 -22.50 -15.21 29.55
CA THR A 469 -22.33 -16.04 30.75
C THR A 469 -23.60 -16.21 31.59
N ASN A 470 -24.67 -15.47 31.30
CA ASN A 470 -25.87 -15.46 32.13
C ASN A 470 -27.03 -16.31 31.56
N ASN A 471 -26.88 -16.92 30.38
CA ASN A 471 -27.93 -17.72 29.71
C ASN A 471 -27.89 -19.21 30.11
N THR A 472 -27.71 -19.54 31.40
CA THR A 472 -27.56 -20.95 31.84
C THR A 472 -28.45 -21.34 33.02
N ILE A 473 -29.13 -20.39 33.68
CA ILE A 473 -30.18 -20.65 34.68
C ILE A 473 -31.28 -19.59 34.46
N LEU A 474 -32.55 -19.92 34.75
CA LEU A 474 -33.76 -19.12 34.51
C LEU A 474 -34.25 -19.07 33.05
N THR A 475 -34.52 -20.24 32.46
CA THR A 475 -35.49 -20.34 31.37
C THR A 475 -36.92 -20.31 31.92
N ASN A 476 -37.50 -19.12 32.11
CA ASN A 476 -38.95 -18.98 32.03
C ASN A 476 -39.41 -17.55 31.68
N THR A 477 -40.48 -17.51 30.88
CA THR A 477 -41.32 -16.38 30.43
C THR A 477 -40.70 -15.16 29.71
N ASN A 478 -41.47 -14.65 28.74
CA ASN A 478 -41.38 -13.36 28.05
C ASN A 478 -40.17 -13.06 27.14
N ASN A 479 -40.30 -13.51 25.88
CA ASN A 479 -39.54 -13.03 24.73
C ASN A 479 -39.76 -11.52 24.48
N ASN A 480 -38.79 -10.67 24.82
CA ASN A 480 -38.58 -9.38 24.13
C ASN A 480 -37.15 -8.79 24.26
N ASN A 481 -36.16 -9.64 24.58
CA ASN A 481 -34.79 -9.20 24.80
C ASN A 481 -34.00 -9.04 23.49
N ASN A 482 -34.01 -7.82 22.95
CA ASN A 482 -32.84 -7.33 22.22
C ASN A 482 -31.61 -7.44 23.14
N ASN A 483 -30.52 -8.07 22.67
CA ASN A 483 -29.26 -8.18 23.41
C ASN A 483 -28.58 -6.80 23.57
N SER A 484 -29.11 -5.99 24.48
CA SER A 484 -28.61 -4.64 24.74
C SER A 484 -27.23 -4.70 25.41
N ILE A 485 -26.32 -3.85 24.92
CA ILE A 485 -24.96 -3.74 25.43
C ILE A 485 -24.90 -2.46 26.27
N SER A 486 -25.25 -2.58 27.54
CA SER A 486 -25.27 -1.46 28.49
C SER A 486 -23.87 -1.22 29.09
N GLY A 487 -23.47 0.05 29.17
CA GLY A 487 -22.14 0.43 29.64
C GLY A 487 -21.97 1.94 29.74
N THR A 488 -20.91 2.36 30.44
CA THR A 488 -20.48 3.76 30.51
C THR A 488 -19.80 4.14 29.21
N MET A 489 -20.39 5.08 28.48
CA MET A 489 -19.77 5.66 27.29
C MET A 489 -18.79 6.76 27.70
N LEU A 490 -17.53 6.64 27.30
CA LEU A 490 -16.46 7.57 27.64
C LEU A 490 -15.82 8.12 26.35
N PHE A 491 -15.79 9.44 26.20
CA PHE A 491 -15.03 10.10 25.14
C PHE A 491 -13.68 10.54 25.69
N LYS A 492 -12.58 10.10 25.06
CA LYS A 492 -11.21 10.41 25.49
C LYS A 492 -10.24 10.28 24.32
N ASP A 493 -9.27 11.19 24.20
CA ASP A 493 -8.23 11.18 23.16
C ASP A 493 -8.83 11.05 21.74
N ASP A 494 -9.89 11.80 21.45
CA ASP A 494 -10.75 11.76 20.24
C ASP A 494 -11.33 10.39 19.87
N LYS A 495 -11.46 9.50 20.87
CA LYS A 495 -11.95 8.12 20.68
C LYS A 495 -13.10 7.85 21.65
N LEU A 496 -14.14 7.19 21.13
CA LEU A 496 -15.31 6.80 21.90
C LEU A 496 -15.12 5.38 22.42
N TYR A 497 -15.25 5.19 23.73
CA TYR A 497 -15.13 3.91 24.42
C TYR A 497 -16.48 3.53 25.05
N LEU A 498 -16.77 2.23 25.12
CA LEU A 498 -17.92 1.68 25.84
C LEU A 498 -17.41 0.67 26.87
N LEU A 499 -17.46 1.05 28.14
CA LEU A 499 -16.73 0.41 29.24
C LEU A 499 -17.70 0.03 30.37
N LYS A 500 -17.30 -0.90 31.24
CA LYS A 500 -17.96 -1.06 32.54
C LYS A 500 -17.65 0.14 33.42
N GLY A 501 -18.54 0.51 34.34
CA GLY A 501 -18.35 1.69 35.18
C GLY A 501 -17.02 1.70 35.97
N GLN A 502 -16.57 0.53 36.43
CA GLN A 502 -15.27 0.38 37.10
C GLN A 502 -14.08 0.67 36.17
N GLU A 503 -14.09 0.13 34.94
CA GLU A 503 -13.07 0.41 33.92
C GLU A 503 -13.07 1.88 33.50
N ALA A 504 -14.23 2.53 33.47
CA ALA A 504 -14.36 3.96 33.16
C ALA A 504 -13.77 4.83 34.28
N ILE A 505 -13.98 4.47 35.55
CA ILE A 505 -13.36 5.11 36.72
C ILE A 505 -11.82 4.97 36.64
N GLU A 506 -11.32 3.78 36.33
CA GLU A 506 -9.88 3.52 36.16
C GLU A 506 -9.27 4.30 34.98
N MET A 507 -9.94 4.34 33.82
CA MET A 507 -9.46 5.05 32.63
C MET A 507 -9.52 6.58 32.75
N THR A 508 -10.44 7.11 33.57
CA THR A 508 -10.52 8.54 33.93
C THR A 508 -9.64 8.92 35.11
N ARG A 509 -9.16 7.94 35.90
CA ARG A 509 -8.45 8.13 37.19
C ARG A 509 -9.27 8.87 38.25
N LEU A 510 -10.60 8.89 38.13
CA LEU A 510 -11.46 9.46 39.15
C LEU A 510 -11.41 8.61 40.43
N LYS A 511 -11.39 9.24 41.60
CA LYS A 511 -11.59 8.51 42.86
C LYS A 511 -13.07 8.15 42.96
N LYS A 512 -13.38 6.88 43.29
CA LYS A 512 -14.75 6.42 43.56
C LYS A 512 -15.30 7.12 44.81
N PHE A 513 -16.05 8.19 44.62
CA PHE A 513 -16.82 8.79 45.71
C PHE A 513 -17.96 7.85 46.12
N THR A 514 -18.12 7.61 47.42
CA THR A 514 -19.23 6.82 47.96
C THR A 514 -20.03 7.74 48.86
N LEU A 515 -21.11 8.29 48.29
CA LEU A 515 -22.03 9.16 49.03
C LEU A 515 -22.96 8.27 49.85
N ASN A 516 -22.93 8.45 51.17
CA ASN A 516 -23.81 7.80 52.13
C ASN A 516 -24.67 8.87 52.80
N PHE A 517 -25.96 8.61 52.87
CA PHE A 517 -26.90 9.43 53.64
C PHE A 517 -27.04 8.88 55.05
N VAL A 518 -27.27 9.79 55.99
CA VAL A 518 -27.56 9.49 57.40
C VAL A 518 -28.71 10.39 57.81
N GLU A 519 -29.83 9.81 58.19
CA GLU A 519 -30.98 10.56 58.72
C GLU A 519 -31.30 10.07 60.14
N THR A 520 -31.69 10.98 61.03
CA THR A 520 -31.95 10.68 62.44
C THR A 520 -33.33 11.21 62.83
N MET A 521 -34.21 10.30 63.21
CA MET A 521 -35.57 10.62 63.67
C MET A 521 -35.58 10.61 65.19
N GLU A 522 -36.05 11.69 65.82
CA GLU A 522 -36.25 11.77 67.28
C GLU A 522 -37.65 11.24 67.66
N CYS A 523 -37.70 10.32 68.62
CA CYS A 523 -38.92 9.67 69.11
C CYS A 523 -39.21 10.10 70.55
N LYS A 524 -39.57 11.39 70.72
CA LYS A 524 -39.83 11.99 72.04
C LYS A 524 -40.95 11.24 72.78
N GLY A 525 -40.68 10.89 74.04
CA GLY A 525 -41.64 10.18 74.92
C GLY A 525 -41.68 8.66 74.78
N ILE A 526 -40.83 8.03 73.96
CA ILE A 526 -40.82 6.57 73.76
C ILE A 526 -39.47 5.97 74.18
N HIS A 527 -39.46 5.17 75.24
CA HIS A 527 -38.29 4.32 75.55
C HIS A 527 -38.20 3.17 74.53
N LEU A 528 -37.36 3.35 73.51
CA LEU A 528 -37.17 2.41 72.39
C LEU A 528 -36.35 1.16 72.77
N HIS A 529 -35.87 1.06 74.01
CA HIS A 529 -34.81 0.14 74.42
C HIS A 529 -35.25 -1.33 74.67
N SER A 530 -36.37 -1.77 74.07
CA SER A 530 -36.93 -3.12 74.26
C SER A 530 -36.87 -3.97 73.00
N LYS A 531 -36.62 -5.28 73.18
CA LYS A 531 -36.58 -6.29 72.11
C LYS A 531 -37.87 -6.36 71.28
N GLN A 532 -38.99 -5.88 71.83
CA GLN A 532 -40.27 -5.75 71.13
C GLN A 532 -40.24 -4.71 70.00
N TRP A 533 -39.48 -3.61 70.12
CA TRP A 533 -39.40 -2.59 69.06
C TRP A 533 -38.63 -3.09 67.83
N LEU A 534 -37.55 -3.85 68.04
CA LEU A 534 -36.83 -4.56 66.97
C LEU A 534 -37.79 -5.52 66.21
N LEU A 535 -38.59 -6.32 66.93
CA LEU A 535 -39.60 -7.21 66.32
C LEU A 535 -40.70 -6.43 65.58
N LYS A 536 -41.22 -5.33 66.15
CA LYS A 536 -42.25 -4.50 65.49
C LYS A 536 -41.75 -3.92 64.16
N ILE A 537 -40.53 -3.38 64.15
CA ILE A 537 -39.91 -2.81 62.93
C ILE A 537 -39.59 -3.93 61.92
N GLN A 538 -39.05 -5.06 62.36
CA GLN A 538 -38.85 -6.25 61.52
C GLN A 538 -40.16 -6.71 60.85
N ASN A 539 -41.25 -6.83 61.61
CA ASN A 539 -42.55 -7.25 61.11
C ASN A 539 -43.18 -6.23 60.16
N HIS A 540 -42.95 -4.93 60.36
CA HIS A 540 -43.41 -3.87 59.45
C HIS A 540 -42.68 -3.91 58.10
N ILE A 541 -41.36 -4.12 58.12
CA ILE A 541 -40.54 -4.27 56.90
C ILE A 541 -40.94 -5.55 56.15
N LEU A 542 -41.12 -6.67 56.87
CA LEU A 542 -41.61 -7.94 56.30
C LEU A 542 -43.01 -7.84 55.71
N SER A 543 -43.92 -7.04 56.29
CA SER A 543 -45.29 -6.95 55.78
C SER A 543 -45.36 -6.18 54.44
N LYS A 544 -44.60 -5.09 54.30
CA LYS A 544 -44.59 -4.23 53.11
C LYS A 544 -43.71 -4.72 51.96
N ASN A 545 -42.51 -5.25 52.24
CA ASN A 545 -41.48 -5.39 51.22
C ASN A 545 -41.51 -6.77 50.51
N THR A 546 -42.05 -6.82 49.29
CA THR A 546 -42.25 -8.06 48.51
C THR A 546 -40.95 -8.80 48.21
N PHE A 547 -39.86 -8.08 47.91
CA PHE A 547 -38.56 -8.69 47.61
C PHE A 547 -37.97 -9.50 48.78
N ILE A 548 -38.35 -9.16 50.02
CA ILE A 548 -37.95 -9.90 51.23
C ILE A 548 -38.81 -11.16 51.39
N LYS A 549 -40.12 -11.09 51.09
CA LYS A 549 -41.02 -12.26 51.04
C LYS A 549 -40.61 -13.28 49.97
N GLU A 550 -40.09 -12.81 48.83
CA GLU A 550 -39.55 -13.65 47.75
C GLU A 550 -38.12 -14.18 48.05
N GLY A 551 -37.57 -13.91 49.24
CA GLY A 551 -36.31 -14.49 49.71
C GLY A 551 -35.03 -13.88 49.11
N SER A 552 -35.15 -12.85 48.26
CA SER A 552 -34.01 -12.22 47.57
C SER A 552 -33.11 -11.37 48.48
N ALA A 553 -33.64 -10.90 49.61
CA ALA A 553 -32.92 -10.19 50.65
C ALA A 553 -33.23 -10.76 52.04
N LYS A 554 -32.28 -10.70 52.98
CA LYS A 554 -32.44 -11.23 54.35
C LYS A 554 -32.18 -10.18 55.41
N ILE A 555 -33.13 -9.99 56.33
CA ILE A 555 -32.95 -9.14 57.51
C ILE A 555 -31.98 -9.84 58.49
N ILE A 556 -30.97 -9.11 58.96
CA ILE A 556 -30.07 -9.52 60.04
C ILE A 556 -30.27 -8.54 61.20
N ILE A 557 -30.53 -9.05 62.39
CA ILE A 557 -30.62 -8.26 63.63
C ILE A 557 -29.39 -8.58 64.48
N ALA A 558 -28.61 -7.55 64.81
CA ALA A 558 -27.57 -7.64 65.83
C ALA A 558 -28.15 -7.09 67.14
N GLU A 559 -28.76 -7.97 67.94
CA GLU A 559 -29.46 -7.57 69.18
C GLU A 559 -28.55 -6.83 70.16
N GLN A 560 -27.32 -7.30 70.33
CA GLN A 560 -26.27 -6.65 71.16
C GLN A 560 -25.85 -5.24 70.66
N GLN A 561 -26.33 -4.80 69.49
CA GLN A 561 -26.00 -3.50 68.90
C GLN A 561 -27.25 -2.66 68.53
N ASN A 562 -28.46 -3.13 68.86
CA ASN A 562 -29.74 -2.54 68.43
C ASN A 562 -29.78 -2.17 66.93
N LEU A 563 -29.21 -3.05 66.09
CA LEU A 563 -28.90 -2.75 64.69
C LEU A 563 -29.54 -3.77 63.74
N ILE A 564 -30.40 -3.29 62.85
CA ILE A 564 -31.02 -4.05 61.77
C ILE A 564 -30.27 -3.76 60.46
N LYS A 565 -29.86 -4.80 59.73
CA LYS A 565 -29.23 -4.72 58.41
C LYS A 565 -30.02 -5.52 57.38
N ILE A 566 -30.33 -4.94 56.22
CA ILE A 566 -31.05 -5.65 55.16
C ILE A 566 -30.04 -6.21 54.15
N LYS A 567 -29.65 -7.48 54.33
CA LYS A 567 -28.63 -8.16 53.50
C LYS A 567 -29.16 -8.32 52.07
N GLY A 568 -28.64 -7.47 51.18
CA GLY A 568 -29.11 -7.27 49.80
C GLY A 568 -28.99 -5.80 49.39
N TYR A 569 -29.16 -4.89 50.35
CA TYR A 569 -29.05 -3.44 50.19
C TYR A 569 -28.03 -2.85 51.16
N SER A 570 -27.71 -1.56 51.00
CA SER A 570 -26.81 -0.82 51.91
C SER A 570 -27.54 -0.15 53.09
N LEU A 571 -28.85 -0.35 53.24
CA LEU A 571 -29.66 0.21 54.34
C LEU A 571 -29.37 -0.49 55.67
N ASN A 572 -29.04 0.32 56.67
CA ASN A 572 -28.87 -0.06 58.08
C ASN A 572 -29.79 0.83 58.93
N ILE A 573 -30.45 0.24 59.94
CA ILE A 573 -31.33 0.93 60.88
C ILE A 573 -30.80 0.67 62.30
N GLN A 574 -30.37 1.74 62.99
CA GLN A 574 -29.82 1.67 64.34
C GLN A 574 -30.78 2.35 65.32
N ILE A 575 -31.12 1.67 66.41
CA ILE A 575 -32.06 2.16 67.43
C ILE A 575 -31.28 2.57 68.69
N GLN A 576 -31.55 3.77 69.19
CA GLN A 576 -31.05 4.30 70.46
C GLN A 576 -32.21 4.57 71.43
N THR A 577 -31.92 5.05 72.64
CA THR A 577 -32.90 5.33 73.71
C THR A 577 -34.15 6.09 73.25
N ASP A 578 -33.93 7.09 72.42
CA ASP A 578 -34.86 8.17 72.06
C ASP A 578 -34.80 8.51 70.55
N LYS A 579 -33.96 7.83 69.76
CA LYS A 579 -33.71 8.14 68.34
C LYS A 579 -33.58 6.88 67.47
N ILE A 580 -33.97 6.99 66.20
CA ILE A 580 -33.74 5.98 65.17
C ILE A 580 -32.85 6.59 64.09
N ILE A 581 -31.71 5.95 63.80
CA ILE A 581 -30.74 6.41 62.80
C ILE A 581 -30.79 5.48 61.58
N LEU A 582 -31.14 6.04 60.43
CA LEU A 582 -31.14 5.39 59.12
C LEU A 582 -29.84 5.72 58.37
N LYS A 583 -29.19 4.72 57.78
CA LYS A 583 -27.95 4.89 57.00
C LYS A 583 -27.99 4.07 55.72
N TRP A 584 -27.88 4.71 54.56
CA TRP A 584 -27.89 4.07 53.24
C TRP A 584 -26.87 4.73 52.29
N SER A 585 -26.49 4.05 51.21
CA SER A 585 -25.69 4.65 50.13
C SER A 585 -26.58 5.17 49.00
N TYR A 586 -26.08 6.15 48.25
CA TYR A 586 -26.72 6.74 47.07
C TYR A 586 -27.24 5.72 46.04
N LYS A 587 -26.70 4.49 46.03
CA LYS A 587 -27.17 3.41 45.14
C LYS A 587 -28.58 2.92 45.45
N ASP A 588 -29.01 3.03 46.70
CA ASP A 588 -30.27 2.50 47.22
C ASP A 588 -31.18 3.65 47.72
N GLU A 589 -30.94 4.89 47.26
CA GLU A 589 -31.67 6.09 47.71
C GLU A 589 -33.17 6.01 47.40
N ASP A 590 -33.54 5.60 46.18
CA ASP A 590 -34.94 5.40 45.79
C ASP A 590 -35.67 4.39 46.71
N LEU A 591 -34.95 3.35 47.18
CA LEU A 591 -35.50 2.36 48.10
C LEU A 591 -35.65 2.93 49.51
N ALA A 592 -34.63 3.60 50.04
CA ALA A 592 -34.68 4.22 51.36
C ALA A 592 -35.82 5.25 51.45
N MET A 593 -35.94 6.12 50.43
CA MET A 593 -37.06 7.07 50.32
C MET A 593 -38.43 6.37 50.28
N SER A 594 -38.54 5.20 49.64
CA SER A 594 -39.80 4.45 49.59
C SER A 594 -40.22 3.80 50.92
N GLU A 595 -39.26 3.46 51.79
CA GLU A 595 -39.53 2.95 53.15
C GLU A 595 -39.82 4.09 54.14
N MET A 596 -39.21 5.27 53.94
CA MET A 596 -39.40 6.44 54.80
C MET A 596 -40.74 7.18 54.55
N TYR A 597 -41.23 7.19 53.30
CA TYR A 597 -42.44 7.94 52.94
C TYR A 597 -43.61 7.04 52.53
N SER A 598 -44.61 6.94 53.42
CA SER A 598 -45.88 6.27 53.15
C SER A 598 -46.59 6.86 51.91
N PRO A 599 -47.23 6.04 51.03
CA PRO A 599 -47.68 6.46 49.70
C PRO A 599 -48.92 7.38 49.64
N GLN A 600 -49.14 8.26 50.63
CA GLN A 600 -50.24 9.23 50.68
C GLN A 600 -49.86 10.65 50.22
N LYS A 601 -48.60 10.94 49.85
CA LYS A 601 -48.22 12.21 49.20
C LYS A 601 -47.50 12.02 47.86
N ARG A 602 -48.22 11.51 46.85
CA ARG A 602 -47.83 11.57 45.43
C ARG A 602 -48.05 12.98 44.80
N TYR A 603 -47.66 14.03 45.52
CA TYR A 603 -47.63 15.41 45.02
C TYR A 603 -46.46 16.15 45.66
N LEU A 604 -45.27 16.01 45.05
CA LEU A 604 -44.11 16.90 45.19
C LEU A 604 -43.01 16.51 44.18
N SER A 605 -43.39 16.35 42.90
CA SER A 605 -42.43 16.55 41.82
C SER A 605 -42.10 18.04 41.75
N ASN A 606 -40.81 18.39 41.68
CA ASN A 606 -40.24 19.75 41.73
C ASN A 606 -39.99 20.29 43.16
N VAL A 607 -39.02 19.70 43.86
CA VAL A 607 -38.08 20.44 44.72
C VAL A 607 -36.67 19.97 44.35
N ASP A 608 -35.70 20.88 44.37
CA ASP A 608 -34.41 20.68 43.73
C ASP A 608 -33.50 19.65 44.40
N ARG A 609 -32.73 18.94 43.57
CA ARG A 609 -31.57 18.16 44.02
C ARG A 609 -30.50 19.14 44.50
N PHE A 610 -30.02 18.97 45.72
CA PHE A 610 -29.01 19.85 46.32
C PHE A 610 -27.68 19.79 45.56
N ILE A 611 -27.46 20.76 44.67
CA ILE A 611 -26.18 20.99 44.00
C ILE A 611 -25.30 21.79 44.96
N PRO A 612 -24.10 21.31 45.35
CA PRO A 612 -23.19 22.11 46.15
C PRO A 612 -22.73 23.33 45.33
N GLN A 613 -23.03 24.54 45.82
CA GLN A 613 -22.63 25.77 45.17
C GLN A 613 -21.11 25.82 44.99
N ARG A 614 -20.66 25.83 43.74
CA ARG A 614 -19.37 26.41 43.37
C ARG A 614 -19.66 27.82 42.88
N THR A 615 -19.01 28.81 43.49
CA THR A 615 -19.00 30.19 42.99
C THR A 615 -18.40 30.23 41.59
N GLU A 616 -19.13 30.82 40.66
CA GLU A 616 -18.77 30.80 39.24
C GLU A 616 -17.80 31.93 38.87
N LYS A 617 -16.90 31.63 37.92
CA LYS A 617 -16.64 32.52 36.78
C LYS A 617 -16.66 31.67 35.51
N GLN A 618 -17.60 31.93 34.63
CA GLN A 618 -17.82 31.18 33.39
C GLN A 618 -16.92 31.67 32.25
N MET A 619 -16.77 30.85 31.22
CA MET A 619 -16.61 31.32 29.85
C MET A 619 -17.28 30.32 28.90
N ASP A 620 -18.13 30.81 28.00
CA ASP A 620 -19.08 29.98 27.25
C ASP A 620 -18.52 29.24 26.03
N LEU A 621 -19.21 28.15 25.68
CA LEU A 621 -19.25 27.62 24.32
C LEU A 621 -20.70 27.22 23.96
N LEU A 622 -21.37 28.10 23.22
CA LEU A 622 -22.75 27.93 22.76
C LEU A 622 -22.89 26.80 21.73
N ILE A 623 -23.91 25.96 21.91
CA ILE A 623 -24.32 24.93 20.92
C ILE A 623 -25.61 25.38 20.21
N PRO A 624 -25.64 25.50 18.87
CA PRO A 624 -26.84 25.89 18.14
C PRO A 624 -27.91 24.77 18.11
N PRO A 625 -29.22 25.11 18.06
CA PRO A 625 -30.30 24.19 18.41
C PRO A 625 -30.75 23.24 17.29
N LYS A 626 -31.09 22.00 17.64
CA LYS A 626 -31.83 21.08 16.75
C LYS A 626 -33.34 21.33 16.83
N ARG A 627 -33.93 21.85 15.75
CA ARG A 627 -35.39 21.99 15.59
C ARG A 627 -36.09 20.62 15.68
N ARG A 628 -37.16 20.54 16.48
CA ARG A 628 -38.10 19.40 16.52
C ARG A 628 -39.03 19.44 15.31
N THR A 629 -39.31 18.28 14.72
CA THR A 629 -40.35 18.10 13.69
C THR A 629 -41.75 18.17 14.27
N LYS A 630 -42.69 18.88 13.63
CA LYS A 630 -44.13 18.69 13.79
C LYS A 630 -44.78 18.44 12.42
N LYS A 631 -45.67 17.44 12.34
CA LYS A 631 -46.53 17.20 11.17
C LYS A 631 -47.79 18.07 11.27
N LYS A 632 -48.22 18.69 10.18
CA LYS A 632 -49.64 18.96 9.87
C LYS A 632 -49.86 18.76 8.36
N LYS A 633 -51.09 18.38 7.98
CA LYS A 633 -51.55 18.28 6.58
C LYS A 633 -52.46 19.47 6.26
N THR A 634 -52.35 20.04 5.06
CA THR A 634 -53.47 20.66 4.32
C THR A 634 -53.14 20.71 2.81
N LYS A 635 -54.02 21.26 1.97
CA LYS A 635 -54.15 20.96 0.53
C LYS A 635 -53.93 22.17 -0.42
N TYR A 636 -53.35 21.86 -1.59
CA TYR A 636 -53.60 22.38 -2.96
C TYR A 636 -53.30 23.83 -3.43
N ASN A 637 -52.81 23.86 -4.69
CA ASN A 637 -52.97 24.83 -5.81
C ASN A 637 -52.13 26.13 -5.98
N ASN A 638 -51.24 26.04 -6.99
CA ASN A 638 -51.09 26.89 -8.21
C ASN A 638 -50.52 28.33 -8.22
N ASN A 639 -49.57 28.49 -9.17
CA ASN A 639 -49.19 29.68 -9.97
C ASN A 639 -48.47 30.87 -9.28
N GLY A 640 -47.61 31.62 -10.00
CA GLY A 640 -47.10 32.93 -9.49
C GLY A 640 -45.68 33.45 -9.84
N ILE A 641 -45.14 33.19 -11.04
CA ILE A 641 -44.08 33.94 -11.80
C ILE A 641 -43.37 35.19 -11.15
N LYS A 642 -42.02 35.15 -11.09
CA LYS A 642 -40.97 36.24 -11.19
C LYS A 642 -40.59 37.22 -10.05
N LYS A 643 -39.24 37.39 -9.96
CA LYS A 643 -38.39 38.61 -9.80
C LYS A 643 -37.99 39.21 -8.42
N ASP A 644 -36.66 39.26 -8.25
CA ASP A 644 -35.76 40.39 -7.89
C ASP A 644 -35.66 41.06 -6.49
N LEU A 645 -34.40 41.12 -6.03
CA LEU A 645 -33.66 42.15 -5.23
C LEU A 645 -33.84 42.33 -3.70
N HIS A 646 -32.68 42.62 -3.05
CA HIS A 646 -32.31 43.56 -1.95
C HIS A 646 -33.28 43.95 -0.79
N LEU A 647 -32.84 44.40 0.40
CA LEU A 647 -31.58 44.33 1.19
C LEU A 647 -31.84 44.95 2.61
N ASP A 648 -31.05 44.59 3.64
CA ASP A 648 -30.97 45.25 4.98
C ASP A 648 -32.28 45.25 5.84
N ILE A 649 -32.42 45.72 7.11
CA ILE A 649 -31.70 46.71 7.95
C ILE A 649 -31.58 46.30 9.46
N LEU A 650 -30.34 46.37 9.97
CA LEU A 650 -29.77 46.84 11.27
C LEU A 650 -30.43 46.75 12.69
N LYS A 651 -29.53 46.51 13.69
CA LYS A 651 -29.43 47.07 15.08
C LYS A 651 -30.51 46.70 16.14
N TYR A 652 -30.40 46.95 17.47
CA TYR A 652 -29.65 47.91 18.33
C TYR A 652 -29.04 47.28 19.63
N GLU A 653 -27.78 47.66 19.97
CA GLU A 653 -27.20 48.23 21.24
C GLU A 653 -27.46 47.56 22.64
N LEU A 654 -26.72 47.80 23.75
CA LEU A 654 -25.86 48.90 24.28
C LEU A 654 -24.44 48.41 24.73
N LEU A 655 -23.35 49.20 24.63
CA LEU A 655 -22.69 50.09 25.65
C LEU A 655 -22.37 49.43 27.00
N SER A 656 -21.18 49.57 27.62
CA SER A 656 -19.93 50.36 27.35
C SER A 656 -18.66 49.54 27.78
N GLU A 657 -17.43 49.97 28.14
CA GLU A 657 -16.77 51.26 28.46
C GLU A 657 -15.21 51.16 28.51
N PHE A 658 -14.51 52.22 28.98
CA PHE A 658 -13.09 52.31 29.45
C PHE A 658 -11.89 52.00 28.50
N ASN A 659 -11.70 52.95 27.56
CA ASN A 659 -10.52 53.82 27.41
C ASN A 659 -9.07 53.28 27.18
N ASN A 660 -8.52 53.75 26.03
CA ASN A 660 -7.21 54.41 25.81
C ASN A 660 -5.91 53.57 25.98
N THR A 661 -4.88 53.67 25.14
CA THR A 661 -4.50 54.70 24.13
C THR A 661 -3.95 54.10 22.81
N ASN A 662 -4.36 54.69 21.67
CA ASN A 662 -3.56 55.43 20.65
C ASN A 662 -2.15 54.91 20.24
N GLU A 663 -1.61 55.04 19.02
CA GLU A 663 -1.97 55.54 17.66
C GLU A 663 -0.83 55.06 16.69
N GLU A 664 -0.66 55.30 15.38
CA GLU A 664 -1.25 56.05 14.22
C GLU A 664 -0.66 55.34 12.94
N GLU A 665 -0.95 55.66 11.66
CA GLU A 665 -2.21 55.71 10.92
C GLU A 665 -1.96 55.35 9.41
N ASN A 666 -3.04 55.21 8.61
CA ASN A 666 -3.25 55.51 7.16
C ASN A 666 -2.11 55.59 6.08
N SER A 667 -2.35 55.48 4.76
CA SER A 667 -3.58 55.17 3.98
C SER A 667 -3.30 54.56 2.57
N LYS A 668 -4.08 53.53 2.25
CA LYS A 668 -4.97 53.32 1.06
C LYS A 668 -4.72 54.00 -0.31
N ASN A 669 -4.67 53.12 -1.34
CA ASN A 669 -5.26 53.26 -2.69
C ASN A 669 -4.59 54.26 -3.68
N PHE A 670 -4.86 54.30 -5.00
CA PHE A 670 -5.89 53.67 -5.86
C PHE A 670 -5.31 53.10 -7.19
N LEU A 671 -6.14 52.90 -8.23
CA LEU A 671 -5.93 51.99 -9.38
C LEU A 671 -5.54 52.70 -10.71
N GLN A 672 -5.15 51.87 -11.70
CA GLN A 672 -5.30 52.05 -13.17
C GLN A 672 -4.30 52.89 -14.05
N TYR A 673 -3.47 52.12 -14.77
CA TYR A 673 -3.43 52.01 -16.24
C TYR A 673 -3.00 53.19 -17.19
N ARG A 674 -1.92 52.89 -17.94
CA ARG A 674 -1.63 53.17 -19.38
C ARG A 674 -0.99 54.50 -19.87
N LYS A 675 0.25 54.32 -20.37
CA LYS A 675 0.90 54.90 -21.59
C LYS A 675 1.49 56.33 -21.60
N ASN A 676 2.81 56.35 -21.85
CA ASN A 676 3.56 57.19 -22.82
C ASN A 676 4.03 58.63 -22.47
N VAL A 677 5.29 58.71 -22.00
CA VAL A 677 6.43 59.51 -22.58
C VAL A 677 6.21 60.99 -22.97
N PRO A 678 6.97 61.89 -22.31
CA PRO A 678 7.71 62.99 -22.98
C PRO A 678 9.21 62.71 -23.19
N LYS A 679 9.92 63.57 -23.93
CA LYS A 679 11.31 63.38 -24.42
C LYS A 679 12.33 64.37 -23.83
N ASN A 680 13.61 63.94 -23.85
CA ASN A 680 14.86 64.73 -23.98
C ASN A 680 15.27 65.75 -22.89
N TYR A 681 16.51 65.60 -22.40
CA TYR A 681 17.70 66.43 -22.74
C TYR A 681 18.93 65.50 -22.60
N LYS A 682 19.77 65.30 -23.63
CA LYS A 682 21.12 65.90 -23.88
C LYS A 682 22.10 65.84 -22.68
N SER A 683 23.40 65.55 -22.82
CA SER A 683 24.24 65.13 -23.99
C SER A 683 25.67 64.73 -23.54
N ILE A 684 26.62 64.47 -24.48
CA ILE A 684 28.09 64.27 -24.29
C ILE A 684 28.44 62.80 -23.91
N LYS A 685 29.01 61.88 -24.73
CA LYS A 685 29.83 61.93 -25.99
C LYS A 685 31.25 62.51 -25.77
N ASP A 686 32.35 62.02 -26.34
CA ASP A 686 32.55 61.14 -27.50
C ASP A 686 33.79 60.20 -27.37
N GLN A 687 33.72 59.07 -28.08
CA GLN A 687 34.72 58.45 -28.97
C GLN A 687 36.25 58.65 -28.79
N THR A 688 36.99 57.58 -29.12
CA THR A 688 37.84 57.59 -30.34
C THR A 688 38.04 56.18 -30.90
N PHE A 689 38.62 56.08 -32.11
CA PHE A 689 38.57 54.90 -32.99
C PHE A 689 39.98 54.45 -33.42
N LYS A 690 40.05 53.35 -34.19
CA LYS A 690 41.25 52.79 -34.88
C LYS A 690 42.24 52.01 -34.00
N SER A 691 43.08 51.12 -34.53
CA SER A 691 42.90 49.96 -35.44
C SER A 691 44.28 49.31 -35.71
N GLU A 692 44.29 48.08 -36.25
CA GLU A 692 45.43 47.46 -36.97
C GLU A 692 46.64 46.89 -36.18
N LYS A 693 46.74 45.55 -36.24
CA LYS A 693 47.90 44.75 -36.67
C LYS A 693 49.25 44.71 -35.88
N LYS A 694 49.70 43.45 -35.74
CA LYS A 694 51.09 42.92 -35.71
C LYS A 694 51.94 43.09 -34.44
N SER A 695 52.16 41.93 -33.81
CA SER A 695 53.37 41.49 -33.08
C SER A 695 54.62 41.46 -34.03
N PRO A 696 55.89 41.20 -33.60
CA PRO A 696 56.30 40.28 -32.51
C PRO A 696 57.65 40.56 -31.76
N LYS A 697 58.13 39.55 -30.99
CA LYS A 697 59.48 39.39 -30.36
C LYS A 697 59.68 40.29 -29.11
N LYS A 698 60.51 39.98 -28.09
CA LYS A 698 61.39 38.84 -27.67
C LYS A 698 61.67 39.07 -26.15
N ASN A 699 62.22 38.18 -25.30
CA ASN A 699 62.10 36.73 -25.03
C ASN A 699 62.98 36.43 -23.75
N LYS A 700 62.83 35.26 -23.08
CA LYS A 700 63.57 34.79 -21.86
C LYS A 700 63.03 35.37 -20.53
N LYS A 701 63.16 34.73 -19.35
CA LYS A 701 63.99 33.56 -18.94
C LYS A 701 63.19 32.25 -18.70
N ARG A 702 63.92 31.16 -18.40
CA ARG A 702 63.47 29.76 -18.24
C ARG A 702 62.88 29.47 -16.85
N ILE A 703 62.08 28.40 -16.72
CA ILE A 703 62.46 27.16 -16.00
C ILE A 703 61.48 26.00 -16.31
N ASN A 704 62.06 24.80 -16.47
CA ASN A 704 61.55 23.41 -16.50
C ASN A 704 60.13 23.05 -17.01
N THR A 705 60.11 22.09 -17.95
CA THR A 705 58.95 21.26 -18.34
C THR A 705 59.13 19.81 -17.87
N PRO A 706 58.04 19.07 -17.65
CA PRO A 706 57.89 17.78 -18.32
C PRO A 706 56.73 17.77 -19.34
N LYS A 707 56.58 16.65 -20.06
CA LYS A 707 55.86 16.57 -21.35
C LYS A 707 54.33 16.50 -21.21
N ARG A 708 53.62 17.00 -22.23
CA ARG A 708 52.17 16.81 -22.44
C ARG A 708 51.84 15.32 -22.65
N ASN A 709 50.71 14.88 -22.11
CA ASN A 709 49.57 14.48 -22.95
C ASN A 709 48.26 14.47 -22.15
N SER A 710 47.36 15.40 -22.46
CA SER A 710 46.02 15.50 -21.87
C SER A 710 45.06 16.13 -22.89
N PRO A 711 43.94 15.49 -23.27
CA PRO A 711 43.01 16.05 -24.26
C PRO A 711 42.31 17.31 -23.73
N ARG A 712 42.07 18.28 -24.63
CA ARG A 712 41.44 19.57 -24.31
C ARG A 712 39.99 19.38 -23.85
N ARG A 713 39.55 20.17 -22.86
CA ARG A 713 38.13 20.23 -22.44
C ARG A 713 37.28 20.85 -23.56
N ILE A 714 36.34 20.06 -24.10
CA ILE A 714 35.31 20.54 -25.05
C ILE A 714 34.23 21.31 -24.28
N SER A 715 33.66 22.36 -24.90
CA SER A 715 32.63 23.21 -24.29
C SER A 715 31.26 22.50 -24.21
N PRO A 716 30.34 22.91 -23.32
CA PRO A 716 29.13 22.12 -23.03
C PRO A 716 28.11 22.02 -24.18
N ARG A 717 28.27 22.77 -25.27
CA ARG A 717 27.29 22.85 -26.38
C ARG A 717 27.38 21.68 -27.37
N TYR A 718 28.47 20.90 -27.35
CA TYR A 718 28.72 19.80 -28.29
C TYR A 718 29.11 18.49 -27.56
N SER A 719 28.31 18.10 -26.56
CA SER A 719 28.41 16.78 -25.94
C SER A 719 27.74 15.73 -26.83
N LEU A 720 28.53 14.87 -27.47
CA LEU A 720 28.03 13.70 -28.21
C LEU A 720 27.53 12.57 -27.29
N SER A 721 27.74 12.67 -25.97
CA SER A 721 27.16 11.73 -25.01
C SER A 721 25.64 11.96 -24.90
N PRO A 722 24.79 10.92 -25.00
CA PRO A 722 23.34 11.02 -24.85
C PRO A 722 22.88 11.26 -23.40
N LEU A 723 23.81 11.55 -22.49
CA LEU A 723 23.59 11.76 -21.06
C LEU A 723 23.85 13.24 -20.73
N CYS A 724 22.84 13.96 -20.23
CA CYS A 724 23.06 15.31 -19.73
C CYS A 724 24.00 15.29 -18.50
N LYS A 725 24.73 16.37 -18.21
CA LYS A 725 25.75 16.37 -17.13
C LYS A 725 25.20 15.96 -15.75
N LYS A 726 23.91 16.15 -15.45
CA LYS A 726 23.29 15.61 -14.22
C LYS A 726 23.13 14.09 -14.28
N SER A 727 22.65 13.53 -15.38
CA SER A 727 22.60 12.07 -15.61
C SER A 727 23.99 11.46 -15.67
N GLU A 728 24.96 12.14 -16.28
CA GLU A 728 26.37 11.76 -16.31
C GLU A 728 27.00 11.81 -14.90
N GLN A 729 26.61 12.76 -14.04
CA GLN A 729 27.00 12.80 -12.62
C GLN A 729 26.26 11.76 -11.76
N LEU A 730 25.03 11.36 -12.11
CA LEU A 730 24.31 10.26 -11.48
C LEU A 730 24.92 8.90 -11.87
N ILE A 731 25.36 8.74 -13.12
CA ILE A 731 26.09 7.57 -13.59
C ILE A 731 27.53 7.59 -13.05
N LYS A 732 28.19 8.74 -12.95
CA LYS A 732 29.44 8.90 -12.19
C LYS A 732 29.23 8.80 -10.66
N ARG A 733 27.99 8.70 -10.16
CA ARG A 733 27.64 8.28 -8.78
C ARG A 733 27.20 6.81 -8.69
N SER A 734 26.95 6.12 -9.80
CA SER A 734 26.82 4.66 -9.83
C SER A 734 28.18 3.99 -10.06
N GLN A 735 29.04 4.60 -10.90
CA GLN A 735 30.44 4.25 -11.11
C GLN A 735 31.32 4.70 -9.93
N ASN A 736 31.19 5.94 -9.45
CA ASN A 736 31.55 6.25 -8.05
C ASN A 736 30.37 5.95 -7.12
N THR A 737 29.85 4.72 -7.18
CA THR A 737 29.40 4.13 -5.92
C THR A 737 30.64 4.12 -5.04
N LYS A 738 30.60 4.82 -3.90
CA LYS A 738 31.52 4.47 -2.81
C LYS A 738 31.22 3.00 -2.52
N ILE A 739 32.12 2.10 -2.93
CA ILE A 739 31.95 0.64 -2.79
C ILE A 739 31.45 0.40 -1.37
N ARG A 740 30.28 -0.22 -1.23
CA ARG A 740 29.62 -0.43 0.08
C ARG A 740 30.60 -1.17 0.96
N LYS A 741 31.27 -0.45 1.86
CA LYS A 741 32.29 -1.01 2.73
C LYS A 741 31.59 -1.96 3.70
N PHE A 742 31.73 -3.25 3.45
CA PHE A 742 31.26 -4.28 4.35
C PHE A 742 32.16 -4.32 5.60
N PRO A 743 31.61 -4.63 6.79
CA PRO A 743 32.41 -4.76 8.00
C PRO A 743 33.34 -5.96 7.87
N THR A 744 34.64 -5.76 8.08
CA THR A 744 35.67 -6.82 8.12
C THR A 744 35.93 -7.34 9.55
N LYS A 745 35.31 -6.71 10.55
CA LYS A 745 35.31 -7.06 11.96
C LYS A 745 33.91 -6.76 12.54
N PRO A 746 33.45 -7.46 13.59
CA PRO A 746 32.21 -7.12 14.27
C PRO A 746 32.35 -5.76 14.97
N PHE A 747 31.25 -5.03 15.16
CA PHE A 747 31.28 -3.75 15.90
C PHE A 747 31.06 -3.93 17.41
N ARG A 748 30.62 -5.11 17.83
CA ARG A 748 30.55 -5.54 19.23
C ARG A 748 30.69 -7.07 19.28
N ILE A 749 31.43 -7.54 20.29
CA ILE A 749 31.53 -8.94 20.69
C ILE A 749 30.92 -9.02 22.09
N LEU A 750 30.18 -10.09 22.36
CA LEU A 750 29.63 -10.45 23.66
C LEU A 750 30.16 -11.85 24.01
N GLU A 751 30.61 -12.03 25.24
CA GLU A 751 30.94 -13.36 25.78
C GLU A 751 29.64 -14.12 26.09
N ALA A 752 29.64 -15.40 25.74
CA ALA A 752 28.50 -16.29 25.84
C ALA A 752 28.96 -17.66 26.40
N PRO A 753 29.52 -17.71 27.62
CA PRO A 753 30.12 -18.92 28.17
C PRO A 753 29.11 -20.06 28.27
N GLY A 754 29.49 -21.26 27.80
CA GLY A 754 28.61 -22.42 27.65
C GLY A 754 27.64 -22.34 26.46
N LEU A 755 27.90 -21.52 25.43
CA LEU A 755 27.15 -21.51 24.17
C LEU A 755 27.50 -22.74 23.32
N ARG A 756 26.73 -23.82 23.54
CA ARG A 756 27.02 -25.16 23.03
C ARG A 756 27.19 -25.25 21.50
N ASP A 757 28.28 -25.89 21.09
CA ASP A 757 28.60 -26.17 19.69
C ASP A 757 27.83 -27.38 19.11
N ASP A 758 26.51 -27.27 18.94
CA ASP A 758 25.68 -28.28 18.24
C ASP A 758 24.78 -27.65 17.16
N TYR A 759 25.00 -28.06 15.90
CA TYR A 759 24.26 -27.65 14.70
C TYR A 759 22.74 -27.77 14.84
N TYR A 760 22.26 -28.80 15.54
CA TYR A 760 20.83 -29.07 15.69
C TYR A 760 20.15 -28.13 16.69
N LEU A 761 20.87 -27.28 17.42
CA LEU A 761 20.30 -26.31 18.38
C LEU A 761 19.96 -24.96 17.72
N ASN A 762 19.14 -24.15 18.40
CA ASN A 762 18.91 -22.73 18.07
C ASN A 762 18.91 -21.85 19.32
N LEU A 763 20.10 -21.56 19.85
CA LEU A 763 20.30 -20.90 21.15
C LEU A 763 20.26 -19.36 21.09
N LEU A 764 19.88 -18.78 19.95
CA LEU A 764 19.91 -17.34 19.67
C LEU A 764 18.64 -16.91 18.92
N ASP A 765 18.03 -15.79 19.32
CA ASP A 765 17.00 -15.09 18.53
C ASP A 765 16.88 -13.61 18.95
N TRP A 766 16.32 -12.73 18.12
CA TRP A 766 16.23 -11.29 18.43
C TRP A 766 14.77 -10.82 18.39
N GLY A 767 14.30 -10.23 19.50
CA GLY A 767 12.94 -9.74 19.67
C GLY A 767 12.77 -8.25 19.33
N THR A 768 11.62 -7.68 19.70
CA THR A 768 11.29 -6.26 19.40
C THR A 768 12.26 -5.24 20.05
N LYS A 769 12.91 -5.64 21.15
CA LYS A 769 13.88 -4.82 21.89
C LYS A 769 15.20 -5.61 21.99
N ASP A 770 15.15 -6.74 22.68
CA ASP A 770 16.32 -7.44 23.21
C ASP A 770 16.70 -8.70 22.43
N LEU A 771 17.97 -9.08 22.52
CA LEU A 771 18.52 -10.34 22.03
C LEU A 771 18.31 -11.42 23.11
N VAL A 772 17.83 -12.61 22.76
CA VAL A 772 17.82 -13.77 23.67
C VAL A 772 18.96 -14.72 23.34
N VAL A 773 19.67 -15.16 24.38
CA VAL A 773 20.77 -16.14 24.32
C VAL A 773 20.49 -17.24 25.35
N ALA A 774 20.64 -18.50 24.97
CA ALA A 774 20.50 -19.64 25.89
C ALA A 774 21.86 -20.29 26.16
N LEU A 775 22.23 -20.38 27.44
CA LEU A 775 23.52 -20.89 27.93
C LEU A 775 23.26 -22.01 28.94
N GLY A 776 23.59 -23.24 28.56
CA GLY A 776 23.27 -24.46 29.32
C GLY A 776 21.77 -24.55 29.69
N ARG A 777 21.48 -24.47 30.99
CA ARG A 777 20.11 -24.50 31.54
C ARG A 777 19.43 -23.12 31.68
N SER A 778 20.11 -22.02 31.32
CA SER A 778 19.65 -20.65 31.61
C SER A 778 19.38 -19.85 30.33
N VAL A 779 18.35 -19.01 30.36
CA VAL A 779 18.03 -18.07 29.29
C VAL A 779 18.34 -16.64 29.75
N TYR A 780 19.12 -15.94 28.94
CA TYR A 780 19.56 -14.56 29.18
C TYR A 780 19.01 -13.64 28.09
N LEU A 781 18.77 -12.39 28.47
CA LEU A 781 18.43 -11.31 27.56
C LEU A 781 19.54 -10.26 27.60
N TRP A 782 20.01 -9.84 26.43
CA TRP A 782 20.93 -8.72 26.29
C TRP A 782 20.21 -7.56 25.60
N SER A 783 20.22 -6.38 26.23
CA SER A 783 19.53 -5.20 25.69
C SER A 783 20.47 -4.35 24.83
N PRO A 784 20.20 -4.15 23.53
CA PRO A 784 21.07 -3.35 22.66
C PRO A 784 21.12 -1.86 23.01
N THR A 785 20.17 -1.36 23.80
CA THR A 785 20.03 0.06 24.15
C THR A 785 20.78 0.46 25.42
N SER A 786 20.75 -0.36 26.47
CA SER A 786 21.52 -0.11 27.70
C SER A 786 22.83 -0.91 27.77
N SER A 787 22.95 -1.98 26.98
CA SER A 787 23.99 -3.01 27.05
C SER A 787 23.84 -4.03 28.20
N ASP A 788 22.80 -3.94 29.03
CA ASP A 788 22.59 -4.82 30.17
C ASP A 788 22.40 -6.29 29.76
N VAL A 789 22.84 -7.21 30.63
CA VAL A 789 22.52 -8.64 30.58
C VAL A 789 21.60 -8.97 31.75
N THR A 790 20.41 -9.49 31.48
CA THR A 790 19.45 -9.95 32.49
C THR A 790 19.17 -11.44 32.34
N LYS A 791 19.09 -12.16 33.47
CA LYS A 791 18.75 -13.58 33.48
C LYS A 791 17.24 -13.75 33.52
N LEU A 792 16.64 -14.18 32.41
CA LEU A 792 15.18 -14.29 32.26
C LEU A 792 14.62 -15.49 33.04
N CYS A 793 15.25 -16.65 32.91
CA CYS A 793 14.84 -17.88 33.61
C CYS A 793 15.95 -18.94 33.62
N LYS A 794 15.76 -19.97 34.45
CA LYS A 794 16.55 -21.20 34.50
C LYS A 794 15.58 -22.39 34.40
N MET A 795 15.88 -23.36 33.54
CA MET A 795 15.11 -24.60 33.44
C MET A 795 15.51 -25.56 34.58
N GLU A 796 14.54 -26.34 35.06
CA GLU A 796 14.76 -27.37 36.08
C GLU A 796 15.34 -28.62 35.39
N GLY A 797 16.47 -29.15 35.87
CA GLY A 797 17.12 -30.37 35.36
C GLY A 797 17.75 -30.29 33.96
N GLU A 798 17.10 -29.61 33.02
CA GLU A 798 17.34 -29.72 31.57
C GLU A 798 18.14 -28.57 30.98
N ASN A 799 18.91 -28.87 29.92
CA ASN A 799 19.48 -27.83 29.06
C ASN A 799 18.42 -27.29 28.09
N VAL A 800 18.57 -26.02 27.73
CA VAL A 800 17.84 -25.38 26.63
C VAL A 800 18.43 -25.84 25.30
N SER A 801 17.57 -26.22 24.36
CA SER A 801 17.93 -26.67 23.01
C SER A 801 17.53 -25.67 21.92
N CYS A 802 16.47 -24.90 22.15
CA CYS A 802 16.12 -23.77 21.30
C CYS A 802 15.41 -22.63 22.04
N VAL A 803 15.59 -21.41 21.55
CA VAL A 803 14.79 -20.24 21.88
C VAL A 803 14.21 -19.64 20.60
N LYS A 804 12.99 -19.09 20.70
CA LYS A 804 12.36 -18.32 19.63
C LYS A 804 11.39 -17.28 20.19
N TRP A 805 11.46 -16.04 19.69
CA TRP A 805 10.49 -14.99 19.99
C TRP A 805 9.18 -15.20 19.21
N ILE A 806 8.07 -14.81 19.81
CA ILE A 806 6.80 -14.64 19.08
C ILE A 806 6.92 -13.46 18.09
N GLN A 807 6.33 -13.59 16.88
CA GLN A 807 6.48 -12.62 15.78
C GLN A 807 6.12 -11.17 16.16
N ARG A 808 5.19 -10.98 17.10
CA ARG A 808 4.82 -9.69 17.70
C ARG A 808 4.37 -9.92 19.14
N GLY A 809 5.14 -9.46 20.12
CA GLY A 809 4.80 -9.58 21.54
C GLY A 809 6.02 -9.59 22.46
N THR A 810 5.77 -9.94 23.72
CA THR A 810 6.77 -10.01 24.82
C THR A 810 7.20 -11.45 25.14
N HIS A 811 6.72 -12.43 24.37
CA HIS A 811 6.81 -13.85 24.76
C HIS A 811 7.92 -14.59 24.00
N ILE A 812 8.59 -15.50 24.71
CA ILE A 812 9.61 -16.40 24.18
C ILE A 812 9.18 -17.85 24.42
N SER A 813 9.28 -18.69 23.39
CA SER A 813 9.25 -20.15 23.53
C SER A 813 10.66 -20.69 23.76
N VAL A 814 10.84 -21.48 24.81
CA VAL A 814 12.10 -22.12 25.23
C VAL A 814 11.91 -23.63 25.16
N GLY A 815 12.57 -24.31 24.22
CA GLY A 815 12.56 -25.77 24.09
C GLY A 815 13.74 -26.42 24.82
N THR A 816 13.57 -27.65 25.29
CA THR A 816 14.58 -28.42 26.05
C THR A 816 15.08 -29.67 25.32
N GLU A 817 16.08 -30.34 25.89
CA GLU A 817 16.61 -31.61 25.35
C GLU A 817 15.72 -32.85 25.61
N GLU A 818 14.81 -32.81 26.58
CA GLU A 818 13.84 -33.91 26.79
C GLU A 818 12.61 -33.79 25.89
N GLY A 819 12.31 -32.58 25.40
CA GLY A 819 11.17 -32.33 24.50
C GLY A 819 10.10 -31.38 25.05
N LYS A 820 10.31 -30.85 26.26
CA LYS A 820 9.43 -29.88 26.92
C LYS A 820 9.62 -28.48 26.31
N ILE A 821 8.57 -27.67 26.32
CA ILE A 821 8.58 -26.30 25.82
C ILE A 821 7.95 -25.38 26.88
N SER A 822 8.70 -24.37 27.32
CA SER A 822 8.20 -23.32 28.22
C SER A 822 7.88 -22.04 27.44
N LEU A 823 6.70 -21.46 27.67
CA LEU A 823 6.33 -20.13 27.18
C LEU A 823 6.58 -19.11 28.30
N VAL A 824 7.44 -18.13 28.05
CA VAL A 824 7.93 -17.15 29.04
C VAL A 824 7.50 -15.75 28.64
N ASP A 825 6.94 -14.97 29.58
CA ASP A 825 6.67 -13.55 29.38
C ASP A 825 7.86 -12.73 29.87
N VAL A 826 8.50 -11.98 28.97
CA VAL A 826 9.69 -11.17 29.28
C VAL A 826 9.34 -9.99 30.18
N GLU A 827 8.20 -9.32 29.96
CA GLU A 827 7.81 -8.15 30.77
C GLU A 827 7.32 -8.52 32.18
N LYS A 828 7.08 -9.82 32.45
CA LYS A 828 6.78 -10.35 33.79
C LYS A 828 7.88 -11.23 34.37
N GLN A 829 8.96 -11.48 33.61
CA GLN A 829 10.07 -12.40 33.92
C GLN A 829 9.60 -13.77 34.46
N LYS A 830 8.52 -14.34 33.89
CA LYS A 830 7.87 -15.56 34.41
C LYS A 830 7.46 -16.53 33.30
N ILE A 831 7.62 -17.83 33.59
CA ILE A 831 7.06 -18.91 32.78
C ILE A 831 5.53 -18.88 32.92
N ILE A 832 4.82 -18.70 31.81
CA ILE A 832 3.35 -18.63 31.76
C ILE A 832 2.74 -20.03 31.65
N ARG A 833 3.37 -20.89 30.83
CA ARG A 833 2.92 -22.27 30.54
C ARG A 833 4.14 -23.16 30.29
N LYS A 834 4.08 -24.41 30.76
CA LYS A 834 4.95 -25.51 30.35
C LYS A 834 4.13 -26.46 29.46
N PHE A 835 4.73 -27.02 28.41
CA PHE A 835 4.12 -27.96 27.48
C PHE A 835 5.04 -29.18 27.31
N SER A 836 4.49 -30.39 27.33
CA SER A 836 5.23 -31.64 27.09
C SER A 836 4.84 -32.22 25.74
N ASP A 837 5.15 -31.48 24.66
CA ASP A 837 4.67 -31.80 23.31
C ASP A 837 5.49 -32.91 22.62
N HIS A 838 6.77 -33.09 22.98
CA HIS A 838 7.65 -34.09 22.36
C HIS A 838 8.35 -34.94 23.43
N ASN A 839 8.75 -36.16 23.04
CA ASN A 839 9.42 -37.13 23.93
C ASN A 839 10.95 -37.17 23.72
N LYS A 840 11.49 -36.26 22.90
CA LYS A 840 12.92 -35.96 22.70
C LYS A 840 13.07 -34.49 22.31
N ARG A 841 14.28 -33.96 22.49
CA ARG A 841 14.77 -32.61 22.10
C ARG A 841 13.95 -31.89 21.03
N VAL A 842 13.47 -30.69 21.37
CA VAL A 842 12.92 -29.74 20.40
C VAL A 842 14.06 -28.92 19.81
N GLY A 843 14.51 -29.25 18.59
CA GLY A 843 15.58 -28.52 17.92
C GLY A 843 15.13 -27.16 17.37
N ARG A 844 13.87 -27.05 16.91
CA ARG A 844 13.35 -25.84 16.27
C ARG A 844 11.97 -25.45 16.76
N ILE A 845 11.74 -24.15 16.89
CA ILE A 845 10.40 -23.55 17.04
C ILE A 845 10.26 -22.42 16.03
N SER A 846 9.07 -22.33 15.42
CA SER A 846 8.67 -21.30 14.47
C SER A 846 7.26 -20.83 14.82
N TRP A 847 6.99 -19.53 14.71
CA TRP A 847 5.75 -18.90 15.13
C TRP A 847 4.94 -18.39 13.95
N LYS A 848 3.60 -18.53 14.03
CA LYS A 848 2.64 -17.94 13.11
C LYS A 848 1.50 -17.28 13.89
N CYS A 849 1.58 -15.98 14.10
CA CYS A 849 0.69 -15.21 14.98
C CYS A 849 0.65 -15.82 16.41
N HIS A 850 -0.37 -16.63 16.72
CA HIS A 850 -0.55 -17.32 18.02
C HIS A 850 -0.33 -18.84 17.95
N LEU A 851 -0.02 -19.38 16.76
CA LEU A 851 0.34 -20.77 16.56
C LEU A 851 1.84 -20.94 16.76
N MET A 852 2.22 -21.85 17.67
CA MET A 852 3.59 -22.28 17.88
C MET A 852 3.78 -23.62 17.18
N THR A 853 4.74 -23.69 16.26
CA THR A 853 5.12 -24.92 15.57
C THR A 853 6.50 -25.36 16.03
N SER A 854 6.63 -26.59 16.49
CA SER A 854 7.85 -27.14 17.09
C SER A 854 8.28 -28.42 16.38
N GLY A 855 9.57 -28.56 16.11
CA GLY A 855 10.19 -29.71 15.44
C GLY A 855 11.22 -30.39 16.34
N SER A 856 11.20 -31.72 16.41
CA SER A 856 12.01 -32.49 17.36
C SER A 856 12.96 -33.50 16.72
N LYS A 857 13.84 -34.06 17.57
CA LYS A 857 14.81 -35.11 17.22
C LYS A 857 14.18 -36.40 16.69
N GLN A 858 12.90 -36.65 16.98
CA GLN A 858 12.13 -37.78 16.44
C GLN A 858 11.56 -37.54 15.03
N GLY A 859 11.86 -36.41 14.39
CA GLY A 859 11.29 -36.06 13.08
C GLY A 859 9.83 -35.61 13.14
N ARG A 860 9.26 -35.41 14.34
CA ARG A 860 7.89 -34.95 14.53
C ARG A 860 7.79 -33.43 14.46
N ILE A 861 6.69 -32.94 13.90
CA ILE A 861 6.27 -31.54 13.98
C ILE A 861 4.96 -31.46 14.74
N ASN A 862 4.91 -30.63 15.79
CA ASN A 862 3.71 -30.36 16.55
C ASN A 862 3.31 -28.89 16.40
N ILE A 863 2.01 -28.65 16.18
CA ILE A 863 1.42 -27.33 16.00
C ILE A 863 0.42 -27.12 17.15
N ARG A 864 0.67 -26.10 17.98
CA ARG A 864 -0.09 -25.79 19.19
C ARG A 864 -0.63 -24.36 19.11
N ASP A 865 -1.92 -24.17 19.33
CA ASP A 865 -2.47 -22.84 19.63
C ASP A 865 -2.22 -22.53 21.10
N VAL A 866 -1.21 -21.69 21.40
CA VAL A 866 -0.76 -21.44 22.78
C VAL A 866 -1.80 -20.72 23.65
N ARG A 867 -2.91 -20.27 23.06
CA ARG A 867 -4.07 -19.72 23.78
C ARG A 867 -4.86 -20.83 24.47
N SER A 868 -5.07 -21.95 23.78
CA SER A 868 -5.72 -23.15 24.30
C SER A 868 -4.76 -24.00 25.15
N LYS A 869 -5.30 -24.88 26.00
CA LYS A 869 -4.52 -25.84 26.78
C LYS A 869 -4.29 -27.13 25.97
N ASP A 870 -5.31 -27.58 25.25
CA ASP A 870 -5.40 -28.94 24.71
C ASP A 870 -5.33 -28.98 23.16
N SER A 871 -5.25 -27.81 22.51
CA SER A 871 -5.08 -27.71 21.06
C SER A 871 -3.62 -27.97 20.65
N VAL A 872 -3.31 -29.24 20.37
CA VAL A 872 -2.08 -29.69 19.72
C VAL A 872 -2.43 -30.64 18.59
N VAL A 873 -1.77 -30.51 17.44
CA VAL A 873 -1.80 -31.53 16.38
C VAL A 873 -0.36 -31.93 16.03
N SER A 874 -0.10 -33.23 15.91
CA SER A 874 1.23 -33.82 15.84
C SER A 874 1.39 -34.72 14.63
N TYR A 875 2.46 -34.52 13.85
CA TYR A 875 2.69 -35.18 12.58
C TYR A 875 4.10 -35.77 12.51
N GLN A 876 4.23 -36.97 11.94
CA GLN A 876 5.53 -37.53 11.57
C GLN A 876 6.00 -36.86 10.28
N ALA A 877 6.79 -35.80 10.40
CA ALA A 877 7.17 -34.95 9.27
C ALA A 877 8.38 -35.51 8.52
N HIS A 878 9.42 -35.91 9.24
CA HIS A 878 10.70 -36.39 8.72
C HIS A 878 11.04 -37.76 9.34
N SER A 879 11.96 -38.49 8.71
CA SER A 879 12.49 -39.75 9.28
C SER A 879 13.64 -39.53 10.27
N GLN A 880 14.17 -38.30 10.35
CA GLN A 880 15.23 -37.87 11.26
C GLN A 880 14.93 -36.46 11.82
N GLU A 881 15.80 -35.94 12.70
CA GLU A 881 15.63 -34.66 13.41
C GLU A 881 15.22 -33.48 12.50
N VAL A 882 14.17 -32.75 12.90
CA VAL A 882 13.67 -31.56 12.20
C VAL A 882 14.63 -30.39 12.48
N CYS A 883 15.63 -30.25 11.62
CA CYS A 883 16.74 -29.32 11.80
C CYS A 883 16.54 -27.92 11.18
N GLY A 884 15.50 -27.72 10.35
CA GLY A 884 15.04 -26.42 9.83
C GLY A 884 13.52 -26.30 9.91
N LEU A 885 12.99 -25.12 10.23
CA LEU A 885 11.55 -24.89 10.41
C LEU A 885 11.20 -23.40 10.31
N GLU A 886 10.38 -23.00 9.33
CA GLU A 886 10.10 -21.56 9.09
C GLU A 886 8.72 -21.32 8.45
N TRP A 887 7.93 -20.42 9.06
CA TRP A 887 6.65 -19.94 8.53
C TRP A 887 6.82 -18.73 7.62
N ASN A 888 6.13 -18.71 6.49
CA ASN A 888 6.04 -17.53 5.63
C ASN A 888 5.00 -16.50 6.15
N GLN A 889 4.92 -15.35 5.49
CA GLN A 889 4.04 -14.26 5.91
C GLN A 889 2.54 -14.55 5.69
N ASP A 890 2.17 -15.51 4.83
CA ASP A 890 0.77 -15.84 4.51
C ASP A 890 0.33 -17.22 5.06
N GLU A 891 0.57 -18.35 4.37
CA GLU A 891 -0.03 -19.65 4.75
C GLU A 891 0.85 -20.91 4.61
N PHE A 892 2.14 -20.78 4.28
CA PHE A 892 3.03 -21.95 4.12
C PHE A 892 4.09 -22.06 5.23
N LEU A 893 4.34 -23.30 5.65
CA LEU A 893 5.44 -23.72 6.51
C LEU A 893 6.43 -24.53 5.67
N ALA A 894 7.72 -24.27 5.82
CA ALA A 894 8.78 -25.13 5.35
C ALA A 894 9.44 -25.84 6.54
N SER A 895 9.68 -27.15 6.41
CA SER A 895 10.50 -27.93 7.34
C SER A 895 11.65 -28.60 6.60
N GLY A 896 12.84 -28.58 7.20
CA GLY A 896 14.05 -29.26 6.70
C GLY A 896 14.49 -30.32 7.69
N GLY A 897 14.65 -31.55 7.24
CA GLY A 897 15.08 -32.67 8.07
C GLY A 897 16.56 -32.99 7.93
N ASN A 898 17.08 -33.78 8.86
CA ASN A 898 18.36 -34.48 8.67
C ASN A 898 18.25 -35.69 7.72
N ASP A 899 17.03 -36.00 7.26
CA ASP A 899 16.75 -36.97 6.20
C ASP A 899 16.95 -36.40 4.78
N ASN A 900 17.65 -35.27 4.68
CA ASN A 900 17.95 -34.53 3.44
C ASN A 900 16.73 -33.98 2.68
N LEU A 901 15.52 -34.05 3.26
CA LEU A 901 14.30 -33.54 2.63
C LEU A 901 13.94 -32.15 3.15
N ILE A 902 13.41 -31.31 2.25
CA ILE A 902 12.56 -30.17 2.62
C ILE A 902 11.11 -30.56 2.33
N LYS A 903 10.20 -30.28 3.26
CA LYS A 903 8.76 -30.52 3.09
C LYS A 903 7.99 -29.21 3.29
N ILE A 904 7.06 -28.96 2.37
CA ILE A 904 6.22 -27.75 2.38
C ILE A 904 4.83 -28.14 2.85
N TRP A 905 4.25 -27.36 3.76
CA TRP A 905 2.95 -27.62 4.39
C TRP A 905 2.04 -26.39 4.25
N SER A 906 0.74 -26.60 4.11
CA SER A 906 -0.24 -25.50 4.04
C SER A 906 -1.05 -25.41 5.33
N MET A 907 -1.34 -24.19 5.79
CA MET A 907 -2.22 -23.98 6.94
C MET A 907 -3.64 -24.55 6.72
N ARG A 908 -4.07 -24.75 5.47
CA ARG A 908 -5.39 -25.35 5.12
C ARG A 908 -5.35 -26.87 5.00
N LYS A 909 -4.18 -27.45 4.77
CA LYS A 909 -3.97 -28.89 4.59
C LYS A 909 -2.60 -29.26 5.15
N ILE A 910 -2.64 -29.74 6.39
CA ILE A 910 -1.49 -29.84 7.30
C ILE A 910 -1.27 -31.27 7.81
N ASP A 911 -2.20 -32.18 7.47
CA ASP A 911 -2.13 -33.64 7.62
C ASP A 911 -1.03 -34.28 6.75
N LYS A 912 -0.77 -33.68 5.58
CA LYS A 912 0.19 -34.15 4.59
C LYS A 912 0.94 -32.96 3.99
N PRO A 913 2.22 -33.09 3.63
CA PRO A 913 2.94 -32.04 2.93
C PRO A 913 2.34 -31.82 1.54
N ILE A 914 2.26 -30.57 1.10
CA ILE A 914 1.82 -30.19 -0.25
C ILE A 914 2.92 -30.37 -1.30
N GLY A 915 4.17 -30.57 -0.88
CA GLY A 915 5.31 -30.86 -1.73
C GLY A 915 6.54 -31.30 -0.92
N ILE A 916 7.41 -32.07 -1.56
CA ILE A 916 8.68 -32.57 -1.02
C ILE A 916 9.78 -32.20 -2.02
N LEU A 917 10.91 -31.72 -1.51
CA LEU A 917 12.06 -31.27 -2.29
C LEU A 917 13.30 -32.02 -1.77
N SER A 918 14.06 -32.66 -2.67
CA SER A 918 15.02 -33.72 -2.31
C SER A 918 16.42 -33.56 -2.91
N ASP A 919 16.70 -32.50 -3.67
CA ASP A 919 17.98 -32.28 -4.36
C ASP A 919 19.18 -32.01 -3.42
N HIS A 920 18.97 -31.96 -2.09
CA HIS A 920 20.02 -31.75 -1.11
C HIS A 920 20.63 -33.08 -0.64
N THR A 921 21.93 -33.09 -0.36
CA THR A 921 22.67 -34.30 0.08
C THR A 921 23.05 -34.31 1.56
N ALA A 922 22.61 -33.30 2.32
CA ALA A 922 22.85 -33.15 3.76
C ALA A 922 21.72 -32.37 4.46
N GLY A 923 21.55 -32.62 5.76
CA GLY A 923 20.44 -32.07 6.57
C GLY A 923 20.28 -30.55 6.51
N ILE A 924 19.05 -30.10 6.23
CA ILE A 924 18.73 -28.70 5.90
C ILE A 924 18.32 -27.91 7.14
N LYS A 925 19.29 -27.25 7.78
CA LYS A 925 19.03 -26.26 8.85
C LYS A 925 18.59 -24.91 8.30
N ALA A 926 19.29 -24.46 7.27
CA ALA A 926 19.15 -23.12 6.74
C ALA A 926 17.95 -23.04 5.78
N LEU A 927 16.94 -22.26 6.16
CA LEU A 927 15.78 -21.90 5.34
C LEU A 927 15.60 -20.36 5.40
N THR A 928 15.09 -19.75 4.33
CA THR A 928 14.55 -18.39 4.33
C THR A 928 13.50 -18.18 3.24
N TRP A 929 12.34 -17.62 3.59
CA TRP A 929 11.30 -17.26 2.61
C TRP A 929 11.57 -15.91 1.93
N VAL A 930 11.74 -15.90 0.61
CA VAL A 930 11.82 -14.67 -0.19
C VAL A 930 10.43 -14.05 -0.34
N ASN A 931 9.48 -14.88 -0.77
CA ASN A 931 8.05 -14.61 -0.90
C ASN A 931 7.30 -15.96 -1.01
N ASN A 932 5.98 -15.95 -1.14
CA ASN A 932 5.16 -17.17 -1.15
C ASN A 932 5.49 -18.17 -2.27
N ASN A 933 6.12 -17.71 -3.36
CA ASN A 933 6.46 -18.53 -4.51
C ASN A 933 7.90 -19.05 -4.44
N PHE A 934 8.77 -18.46 -3.61
CA PHE A 934 10.20 -18.74 -3.56
C PHE A 934 10.74 -18.92 -2.14
N LEU A 935 11.19 -20.14 -1.86
CA LEU A 935 11.96 -20.52 -0.69
C LEU A 935 13.44 -20.64 -1.08
N VAL A 936 14.35 -20.27 -0.18
CA VAL A 936 15.78 -20.53 -0.35
C VAL A 936 16.28 -21.33 0.84
N SER A 937 17.12 -22.33 0.60
CA SER A 937 17.71 -23.20 1.61
C SER A 937 19.23 -23.26 1.50
N GLY A 938 19.87 -23.75 2.56
CA GLY A 938 21.28 -24.10 2.58
C GLY A 938 21.51 -25.51 3.15
N GLY A 939 22.34 -26.29 2.46
CA GLY A 939 22.65 -27.67 2.84
C GLY A 939 23.78 -27.80 3.86
N GLY A 940 23.73 -28.89 4.63
CA GLY A 940 24.74 -29.27 5.62
C GLY A 940 26.10 -29.68 5.02
N THR A 941 26.96 -30.27 5.84
CA THR A 941 28.42 -30.44 5.57
C THR A 941 28.77 -31.21 4.30
N ARG A 942 27.95 -32.18 3.87
CA ARG A 942 28.17 -32.95 2.63
C ARG A 942 27.56 -32.32 1.37
N ASP A 943 26.73 -31.28 1.53
CA ASP A 943 26.02 -30.62 0.43
C ASP A 943 26.66 -29.26 0.10
N GLN A 944 26.80 -28.39 1.11
CA GLN A 944 27.46 -27.08 1.00
C GLN A 944 26.86 -26.12 -0.05
N THR A 945 25.69 -26.41 -0.61
CA THR A 945 25.01 -25.57 -1.60
C THR A 945 23.97 -24.67 -0.96
N ILE A 946 23.72 -23.53 -1.62
CA ILE A 946 22.47 -22.78 -1.48
C ILE A 946 21.56 -23.18 -2.65
N LYS A 947 20.30 -23.49 -2.36
CA LYS A 947 19.28 -23.82 -3.37
C LYS A 947 18.09 -22.88 -3.27
N CYS A 948 17.55 -22.49 -4.43
CA CYS A 948 16.35 -21.68 -4.59
C CYS A 948 15.25 -22.55 -5.19
N TRP A 949 14.05 -22.51 -4.61
CA TRP A 949 12.96 -23.43 -4.94
C TRP A 949 11.72 -22.67 -5.38
N SER A 950 11.11 -23.10 -6.48
CA SER A 950 9.80 -22.62 -6.89
C SER A 950 8.73 -23.47 -6.21
N ILE A 951 8.01 -22.87 -5.27
CA ILE A 951 6.93 -23.52 -4.50
C ILE A 951 5.70 -23.84 -5.38
N ARG A 952 5.60 -23.22 -6.57
CA ARG A 952 4.55 -23.51 -7.55
C ARG A 952 4.85 -24.74 -8.42
N SER A 953 6.12 -25.07 -8.65
CA SER A 953 6.54 -26.23 -9.44
C SER A 953 7.20 -27.34 -8.61
N MET A 954 7.40 -27.11 -7.30
CA MET A 954 8.12 -27.98 -6.37
C MET A 954 9.49 -28.43 -6.91
N SER A 955 10.23 -27.49 -7.53
CA SER A 955 11.51 -27.77 -8.19
C SER A 955 12.59 -26.75 -7.84
N CYS A 956 13.86 -27.18 -7.90
CA CYS A 956 15.01 -26.28 -7.76
C CYS A 956 15.15 -25.39 -9.01
N THR A 957 15.19 -24.09 -8.80
CA THR A 957 15.37 -23.06 -9.85
C THR A 957 16.80 -22.53 -9.92
N LYS A 958 17.57 -22.67 -8.84
CA LYS A 958 19.01 -22.34 -8.82
C LYS A 958 19.70 -23.12 -7.72
N SER A 959 20.86 -23.69 -8.00
CA SER A 959 21.79 -24.22 -7.00
C SER A 959 23.16 -23.57 -7.18
N VAL A 960 23.83 -23.21 -6.08
CA VAL A 960 25.17 -22.60 -6.06
C VAL A 960 25.97 -23.22 -4.93
N SER A 961 27.12 -23.83 -5.24
CA SER A 961 28.07 -24.30 -4.22
C SER A 961 28.70 -23.13 -3.47
N THR A 962 28.84 -23.28 -2.15
CA THR A 962 29.44 -22.25 -1.28
C THR A 962 30.80 -22.63 -0.72
N GLY A 963 31.22 -23.90 -0.90
CA GLY A 963 32.49 -24.46 -0.42
C GLY A 963 32.60 -24.65 1.09
N SER A 964 31.46 -24.61 1.81
CA SER A 964 31.41 -24.81 3.26
C SER A 964 29.97 -25.09 3.74
N GLN A 965 29.81 -25.82 4.84
CA GLN A 965 28.51 -26.09 5.48
C GLN A 965 27.68 -24.81 5.63
N VAL A 966 26.46 -24.77 5.10
CA VAL A 966 25.55 -23.61 5.28
C VAL A 966 24.78 -23.80 6.58
N THR A 967 24.96 -22.90 7.55
CA THR A 967 24.40 -23.08 8.90
C THR A 967 23.17 -22.23 9.17
N ASN A 968 23.10 -21.02 8.61
CA ASN A 968 21.88 -20.21 8.57
C ASN A 968 21.83 -19.43 7.25
N ILE A 969 20.63 -19.01 6.85
CA ILE A 969 20.40 -18.19 5.66
C ILE A 969 19.27 -17.20 5.94
N HIS A 970 19.31 -16.02 5.33
CA HIS A 970 18.34 -14.97 5.56
C HIS A 970 18.18 -14.05 4.34
N PHE A 971 16.96 -13.85 3.86
CA PHE A 971 16.62 -12.91 2.80
C PHE A 971 16.33 -11.49 3.35
N SER A 972 17.20 -10.53 3.03
CA SER A 972 17.07 -9.14 3.46
C SER A 972 16.17 -8.32 2.53
N LYS A 973 14.95 -8.05 2.98
CA LYS A 973 13.99 -7.16 2.31
C LYS A 973 14.48 -5.70 2.20
N ASN A 974 15.43 -5.29 3.05
CA ASN A 974 16.02 -3.93 3.02
C ASN A 974 16.91 -3.68 1.80
N SER A 975 17.45 -4.74 1.18
CA SER A 975 18.46 -4.65 0.12
C SER A 975 18.23 -5.61 -1.06
N ASN A 976 17.29 -6.53 -0.96
CA ASN A 976 17.07 -7.64 -1.90
C ASN A 976 18.33 -8.52 -2.06
N GLU A 977 18.97 -8.80 -0.93
CA GLU A 977 20.19 -9.63 -0.81
C GLU A 977 19.92 -10.84 0.08
N ILE A 978 20.59 -11.96 -0.20
CA ILE A 978 20.61 -13.13 0.66
C ILE A 978 21.92 -13.12 1.43
N LEU A 979 21.86 -13.34 2.74
CA LEU A 979 23.03 -13.57 3.58
C LEU A 979 23.02 -15.01 4.05
N SER A 980 24.18 -15.66 4.06
CA SER A 980 24.37 -16.98 4.67
C SER A 980 25.56 -16.99 5.61
N THR A 981 25.40 -17.67 6.74
CA THR A 981 26.49 -18.00 7.65
C THR A 981 26.96 -19.42 7.37
N HIS A 982 28.25 -19.66 7.63
CA HIS A 982 28.89 -20.93 7.33
C HIS A 982 29.60 -21.52 8.54
N GLY A 983 29.65 -22.84 8.57
CA GLY A 983 30.46 -23.60 9.51
C GLY A 983 31.77 -24.05 8.86
N PHE A 984 32.16 -25.30 9.09
CA PHE A 984 33.39 -25.84 8.51
C PHE A 984 33.37 -25.85 6.97
N THR A 985 34.48 -25.61 6.29
CA THR A 985 35.82 -25.27 6.82
C THR A 985 36.05 -23.77 7.01
N LEU A 986 35.16 -22.89 6.52
CA LEU A 986 35.49 -21.49 6.27
C LEU A 986 34.94 -20.48 7.30
N ASN A 987 34.01 -20.88 8.18
CA ASN A 987 33.41 -20.09 9.27
C ASN A 987 32.94 -18.67 8.85
N GLN A 988 32.64 -18.46 7.57
CA GLN A 988 32.48 -17.15 6.93
C GLN A 988 31.03 -16.64 6.92
N ILE A 989 30.86 -15.33 6.69
CA ILE A 989 29.55 -14.72 6.38
C ILE A 989 29.58 -14.33 4.89
N ASN A 990 28.82 -15.03 4.05
CA ASN A 990 28.69 -14.70 2.63
C ASN A 990 27.44 -13.85 2.38
N LEU A 991 27.56 -12.88 1.47
CA LEU A 991 26.44 -12.07 0.96
C LEU A 991 26.26 -12.31 -0.54
N TRP A 992 25.03 -12.49 -0.99
CA TRP A 992 24.68 -12.93 -2.34
C TRP A 992 23.58 -12.04 -2.94
N LYS A 993 23.70 -11.71 -4.23
CA LYS A 993 22.75 -10.85 -4.94
C LYS A 993 21.56 -11.66 -5.46
N TYR A 994 20.39 -11.52 -4.85
CA TYR A 994 19.14 -12.11 -5.37
C TYR A 994 18.61 -11.29 -6.57
N PRO A 995 18.03 -11.92 -7.63
CA PRO A 995 17.85 -13.36 -7.86
C PRO A 995 19.04 -14.05 -8.54
N SER A 996 20.15 -13.35 -8.80
CA SER A 996 21.29 -13.90 -9.56
C SER A 996 22.14 -14.96 -8.83
N PHE A 997 22.06 -15.01 -7.49
CA PHE A 997 22.95 -15.77 -6.61
C PHE A 997 24.47 -15.54 -6.82
N LYS A 998 24.86 -14.43 -7.48
CA LYS A 998 26.27 -14.01 -7.54
C LYS A 998 26.72 -13.56 -6.13
N LYS A 999 27.82 -14.13 -5.64
CA LYS A 999 28.47 -13.69 -4.39
C LYS A 999 28.88 -12.22 -4.53
N ILE A 1000 28.47 -11.39 -3.58
CA ILE A 1000 28.81 -9.95 -3.49
C ILE A 1000 30.12 -9.81 -2.70
N THR A 1001 30.21 -10.49 -1.56
CA THR A 1001 31.42 -10.55 -0.72
C THR A 1001 31.39 -11.83 0.11
N SER A 1002 32.56 -12.32 0.49
CA SER A 1002 32.73 -13.05 1.76
C SER A 1002 33.22 -12.07 2.82
N ILE A 1003 32.89 -12.32 4.08
CA ILE A 1003 33.38 -11.61 5.25
C ILE A 1003 33.96 -12.65 6.21
N PRO A 1004 35.26 -12.53 6.57
CA PRO A 1004 35.81 -13.27 7.69
C PRO A 1004 35.05 -12.90 8.96
N SER A 1005 34.39 -13.87 9.59
CA SER A 1005 33.67 -13.63 10.85
C SER A 1005 34.63 -13.40 12.04
N GLY A 1006 35.88 -13.85 11.88
CA GLY A 1006 36.86 -13.92 12.95
C GLY A 1006 36.46 -14.85 14.10
N HIS A 1007 35.35 -15.60 13.99
CA HIS A 1007 35.05 -16.69 14.91
C HIS A 1007 36.08 -17.80 14.68
N THR A 1008 36.68 -18.31 15.76
CA THR A 1008 37.64 -19.41 15.68
C THR A 1008 36.94 -20.74 15.38
N SER A 1009 35.70 -20.90 15.86
CA SER A 1009 34.83 -22.06 15.61
C SER A 1009 33.70 -21.76 14.61
N ARG A 1010 32.96 -22.80 14.22
CA ARG A 1010 31.84 -22.70 13.26
C ARG A 1010 30.70 -21.82 13.75
N ILE A 1011 30.17 -20.95 12.87
CA ILE A 1011 28.94 -20.19 13.14
C ILE A 1011 27.76 -21.16 13.12
N LEU A 1012 26.96 -21.20 14.19
CA LEU A 1012 25.79 -22.07 14.30
C LEU A 1012 24.47 -21.34 14.49
N PHE A 1013 24.53 -20.10 14.95
CA PHE A 1013 23.37 -19.33 15.39
C PHE A 1013 23.35 -17.99 14.68
N PHE A 1014 22.17 -17.59 14.22
CA PHE A 1014 21.95 -16.35 13.50
C PHE A 1014 20.66 -15.69 14.00
N ALA A 1015 20.71 -14.39 14.23
CA ALA A 1015 19.54 -13.56 14.44
C ALA A 1015 19.71 -12.21 13.73
N ILE A 1016 18.61 -11.49 13.51
CA ILE A 1016 18.61 -10.16 12.90
C ILE A 1016 17.71 -9.22 13.69
N ASN A 1017 18.15 -7.98 13.91
CA ASN A 1017 17.39 -7.01 14.68
C ASN A 1017 16.09 -6.58 13.95
N PRO A 1018 15.08 -6.02 14.65
CA PRO A 1018 13.79 -5.66 14.05
C PRO A 1018 13.86 -4.67 12.87
N THR A 1019 14.92 -3.86 12.79
CA THR A 1019 15.14 -2.93 11.67
C THR A 1019 15.69 -3.60 10.41
N GLY A 1020 16.24 -4.83 10.52
CA GLY A 1020 16.96 -5.49 9.44
C GLY A 1020 18.32 -4.87 9.10
N GLU A 1021 18.90 -4.04 9.98
CA GLU A 1021 20.20 -3.36 9.80
C GLU A 1021 21.36 -4.21 10.36
N ILE A 1022 21.15 -4.77 11.56
CA ILE A 1022 22.17 -5.46 12.35
C ILE A 1022 21.84 -6.95 12.41
N ILE A 1023 22.82 -7.80 12.09
CA ILE A 1023 22.76 -9.24 12.36
C ILE A 1023 23.60 -9.59 13.59
N CYS A 1024 23.31 -10.77 14.15
CA CYS A 1024 24.00 -11.39 15.27
C CYS A 1024 24.44 -12.79 14.85
N THR A 1025 25.70 -13.15 15.09
CA THR A 1025 26.24 -14.50 14.86
C THR A 1025 26.74 -15.11 16.16
N GLY A 1026 26.33 -16.33 16.46
CA GLY A 1026 26.86 -17.13 17.57
C GLY A 1026 27.57 -18.38 17.04
N ALA A 1027 28.71 -18.72 17.63
CA ALA A 1027 29.56 -19.83 17.20
C ALA A 1027 30.01 -20.69 18.40
N GLY A 1028 30.59 -21.85 18.11
CA GLY A 1028 31.27 -22.70 19.10
C GLY A 1028 32.59 -22.13 19.65
N ASP A 1029 32.81 -20.82 19.56
CA ASP A 1029 33.93 -20.11 20.20
C ASP A 1029 33.47 -19.38 21.47
N GLU A 1030 32.26 -19.70 21.94
CA GLU A 1030 31.56 -19.08 23.08
C GLU A 1030 31.43 -17.55 22.97
N THR A 1031 31.45 -17.00 21.75
CA THR A 1031 31.16 -15.58 21.49
C THR A 1031 29.90 -15.37 20.65
N VAL A 1032 29.26 -14.23 20.88
CA VAL A 1032 28.14 -13.69 20.10
C VAL A 1032 28.55 -12.35 19.51
N ARG A 1033 28.53 -12.21 18.18
CA ARG A 1033 29.14 -11.10 17.45
C ARG A 1033 28.13 -10.34 16.61
N LEU A 1034 28.21 -9.01 16.66
CA LEU A 1034 27.24 -8.11 16.03
C LEU A 1034 27.83 -7.40 14.81
N TRP A 1035 27.06 -7.41 13.72
CA TRP A 1035 27.50 -6.93 12.41
C TRP A 1035 26.47 -6.01 11.78
N LYS A 1036 26.91 -4.81 11.40
CA LYS A 1036 26.10 -3.84 10.65
C LYS A 1036 26.19 -4.16 9.15
N MET A 1037 25.43 -5.18 8.75
CA MET A 1037 25.52 -5.78 7.40
C MET A 1037 24.71 -5.05 6.34
N PHE A 1038 23.53 -4.56 6.71
CA PHE A 1038 22.56 -4.00 5.79
C PHE A 1038 22.46 -2.49 5.95
N PRO A 1039 22.04 -1.75 4.90
CA PRO A 1039 21.60 -0.37 5.10
C PRO A 1039 20.40 -0.34 6.06
N LYS A 1040 20.23 0.80 6.75
CA LYS A 1040 18.93 1.10 7.39
C LYS A 1040 17.81 0.92 6.35
N PRO A 1041 16.64 0.39 6.75
CA PRO A 1041 15.46 0.47 5.91
C PRO A 1041 15.25 1.94 5.54
N ARG A 1042 15.03 2.24 4.26
CA ARG A 1042 14.82 3.63 3.80
C ARG A 1042 13.67 4.21 4.61
N GLN A 1043 13.96 5.21 5.44
CA GLN A 1043 12.95 5.83 6.28
C GLN A 1043 11.90 6.48 5.40
N GLN A 1044 10.70 5.90 5.40
CA GLN A 1044 9.48 6.68 5.21
C GLN A 1044 9.52 7.81 6.26
N TYR A 1045 9.10 9.02 5.89
CA TYR A 1045 9.06 10.17 6.80
C TYR A 1045 7.97 9.99 7.86
N GLN A 1046 8.24 9.16 8.87
CA GLN A 1046 7.43 9.09 10.09
C GLN A 1046 7.68 10.36 10.91
N LYS A 1047 6.85 11.38 10.72
CA LYS A 1047 6.74 12.49 11.68
C LYS A 1047 6.11 11.96 12.97
N SER A 1048 6.97 11.75 13.97
CA SER A 1048 6.66 11.95 15.40
C SER A 1048 5.29 11.49 15.92
N GLY A 1049 5.13 10.18 16.12
CA GLY A 1049 4.78 9.66 17.44
C GLY A 1049 3.31 9.60 17.87
N LEU A 1050 2.72 8.41 17.74
CA LEU A 1050 1.75 7.89 18.72
C LEU A 1050 1.89 6.36 18.85
N LYS A 1051 1.93 5.85 20.10
CA LYS A 1051 2.07 4.41 20.39
C LYS A 1051 0.75 3.67 20.15
N LEU A 1052 0.47 3.28 18.91
CA LEU A 1052 -0.73 2.49 18.59
C LEU A 1052 -0.60 1.04 19.04
N SER A 1053 -1.41 0.65 20.02
CA SER A 1053 -1.50 -0.71 20.56
C SER A 1053 -2.17 -1.68 19.57
N ASN A 1054 -1.53 -2.82 19.31
CA ASN A 1054 -2.08 -3.87 18.43
C ASN A 1054 -3.38 -4.49 19.00
N ASN A 1055 -4.52 -4.05 18.46
CA ASN A 1055 -5.81 -4.72 18.60
C ASN A 1055 -6.54 -4.64 17.24
N PHE A 1056 -6.39 -5.67 16.42
CA PHE A 1056 -7.48 -6.42 15.79
C PHE A 1056 -6.94 -7.78 15.31
N ARG A 1057 -7.85 -8.70 14.97
CA ARG A 1057 -7.54 -10.13 14.71
C ARG A 1057 -7.20 -10.39 13.24
#